data_AF-A0A9P7GWT7-F1
#
_entry.id   AF-A0A9P7GWT7-F1
#
_cell.length_a   1.000
_cell.length_b   1.000
_cell.length_c   1.000
_cell.angle_alpha   90.00
_cell.angle_beta   90.00
_cell.angle_gamma   90.00
#
_symmetry.space_group_name_H-M   'P 1'
#
loop_
_entity.id
_entity.type
_entity.pdbx_description
1 polymer ?
#
loop_
_entity_poly.entity_id
_entity_poly.type
_entity_poly.pdbx_seq_one_letter_code
_entity_poly.pdbx_strand_id
1 'polypeptide(L)'
;MSPSAIFSEAKPSQSSCGCKPENWKMKSDIPSSSTPSKDFENSILDAAVVKTIEAKLDEINPELRELSLKIHGKPELGWEETYAHEEMTDFMEKYGFTVSRRYAGMNTAWRAEFVSGTGGRVLGINSEMDALPGIGHACGHNLIGICGIGIAVAVQAAMIQHKVSGKIVLLGTPAEENGGGKIKLIENGDFKEMDVCVMAHPSSGEVASVSDGAMNALQSMVIKFGGHGAHSAAAPWQGKNALDAAVLAYNSVSMLRQQIKPECRIHGIMKGENWTANTIPDNAELLYIVRATSKPDLEDLSRRVEACFHAAAAATGCNMKITLNPQYLDVVQNSALAKDFADNCVARYGMTSNHIGTSASTDFVSIFTQIFFEVIANPSSQGNVSYAVPALHPLYGIPTVPNGGNHTPLFTAAAATQVAHDITMKVTKGLSLTSYRVLTDEDFLAEVKSAYKVQMKAQGENGGYAKVALVDDIILLLLTLSHHTPEAFILLNMVLFFTSNVVEPSAIIYMGRDKVENEELIKYAWPQDVWFHVDKLSSAHVYLRMPDSMAWDTIPEALLADCGQLVKANSIEGNKKDNLTIIYTPADNLKKTGDMAVGQVSFHSDKRALHIAKRENVIVNRLNKTKMEKVVDHEQERVDRAKAESAVRRAAAAEKKKADLELARQREAEKAARSYDSLFSVEEEEGIPRKTGRELEEDFM
;
A
#
# COMPACT_ATOMS: atom_id res chain seq x y z
N MET A 1 38.07 -55.44 39.25
CA MET A 1 38.63 -56.05 38.03
C MET A 1 38.12 -55.24 36.84
N SER A 2 38.99 -54.41 36.25
CA SER A 2 38.88 -53.88 34.88
C SER A 2 38.92 -55.05 33.86
N PRO A 3 38.59 -54.94 32.53
CA PRO A 3 38.98 -53.80 31.67
C PRO A 3 38.02 -53.50 30.46
N SER A 4 37.94 -52.25 29.96
CA SER A 4 38.64 -51.65 28.81
C SER A 4 38.01 -51.81 27.41
N ALA A 5 37.79 -50.65 26.79
CA ALA A 5 38.05 -50.28 25.38
C ALA A 5 37.43 -51.10 24.23
N ILE A 6 36.54 -50.45 23.47
CA ILE A 6 36.46 -50.61 22.02
C ILE A 6 36.28 -49.22 21.39
N PHE A 7 37.40 -48.56 21.10
CA PHE A 7 37.54 -47.63 19.99
C PHE A 7 38.83 -48.05 19.29
N SER A 8 38.71 -48.77 18.17
CA SER A 8 39.83 -49.07 17.28
C SER A 8 39.72 -48.20 16.04
N GLU A 9 40.78 -47.44 15.82
CA GLU A 9 41.04 -46.59 14.67
C GLU A 9 40.91 -47.34 13.33
N ALA A 10 40.07 -46.83 12.43
CA ALA A 10 40.15 -47.14 11.01
C ALA A 10 40.76 -45.94 10.29
N LYS A 11 42.01 -46.10 9.82
CA LYS A 11 42.71 -45.12 8.97
C LYS A 11 41.97 -44.94 7.64
N PRO A 12 41.77 -43.71 7.14
CA PRO A 12 41.25 -43.51 5.79
C PRO A 12 42.34 -43.78 4.75
N SER A 13 42.05 -44.68 3.81
CA SER A 13 42.83 -44.91 2.60
C SER A 13 42.83 -43.64 1.74
N GLN A 14 44.02 -43.12 1.44
CA GLN A 14 44.21 -42.11 0.40
C GLN A 14 43.96 -42.75 -0.97
N SER A 15 42.81 -42.47 -1.59
CA SER A 15 42.64 -42.57 -3.03
C SER A 15 42.61 -41.16 -3.62
N SER A 16 43.54 -40.94 -4.54
CA SER A 16 43.80 -39.68 -5.23
C SER A 16 42.66 -39.35 -6.20
N CYS A 17 41.81 -38.40 -5.82
CA CYS A 17 41.13 -37.54 -6.77
C CYS A 17 41.57 -36.10 -6.47
N GLY A 18 42.43 -35.57 -7.33
CA GLY A 18 43.11 -34.28 -7.14
C GLY A 18 42.18 -33.10 -7.37
N CYS A 19 41.34 -32.77 -6.40
CA CYS A 19 40.75 -31.45 -6.29
C CYS A 19 41.33 -30.78 -5.05
N LYS A 20 42.28 -29.86 -5.25
CA LYS A 20 42.74 -28.93 -4.21
C LYS A 20 41.51 -28.15 -3.71
N PRO A 21 41.42 -27.79 -2.42
CA PRO A 21 40.44 -26.82 -1.97
C PRO A 21 40.88 -25.46 -2.51
N GLU A 22 40.47 -25.15 -3.74
CA GLU A 22 40.52 -23.78 -4.21
C GLU A 22 39.56 -22.98 -3.34
N ASN A 23 40.15 -22.07 -2.58
CA ASN A 23 39.52 -20.96 -1.91
C ASN A 23 38.25 -20.50 -2.64
N TRP A 24 37.07 -20.90 -2.15
CA TRP A 24 35.85 -20.14 -2.38
C TRP A 24 35.93 -18.86 -1.53
N LYS A 25 36.89 -18.00 -1.87
CA LYS A 25 36.74 -16.58 -1.60
C LYS A 25 35.63 -16.15 -2.55
N MET A 26 34.47 -15.75 -2.01
CA MET A 26 33.61 -14.82 -2.74
C MET A 26 34.53 -13.69 -3.17
N LYS A 27 34.81 -13.61 -4.47
CA LYS A 27 35.50 -12.47 -5.05
C LYS A 27 34.63 -11.26 -4.76
N SER A 28 35.06 -10.43 -3.82
CA SER A 28 34.53 -9.09 -3.60
C SER A 28 35.02 -8.14 -4.70
N ASP A 29 34.98 -8.59 -5.97
CA ASP A 29 35.43 -7.81 -7.14
C ASP A 29 34.37 -6.74 -7.47
N ILE A 30 33.93 -5.97 -6.46
CA ILE A 30 33.16 -4.75 -6.60
C ILE A 30 34.17 -3.61 -6.43
N PRO A 31 34.38 -2.75 -7.45
CA PRO A 31 35.42 -1.74 -7.38
C PRO A 31 35.07 -0.69 -6.32
N SER A 32 35.79 -0.68 -5.21
CA SER A 32 35.87 0.47 -4.31
C SER A 32 36.70 1.57 -5.01
N SER A 33 36.18 2.79 -5.08
CA SER A 33 36.94 3.93 -5.60
C SER A 33 37.54 4.73 -4.44
N SER A 34 38.85 4.95 -4.52
CA SER A 34 39.61 5.91 -3.70
C SER A 34 39.92 7.20 -4.44
N THR A 35 39.44 7.34 -5.69
CA THR A 35 39.64 8.53 -6.51
C THR A 35 38.29 9.21 -6.75
N PRO A 36 38.18 10.53 -6.61
CA PRO A 36 36.97 11.27 -6.96
C PRO A 36 36.62 11.09 -8.45
N SER A 37 35.35 11.29 -8.80
CA SER A 37 34.93 11.30 -10.18
C SER A 37 35.62 12.42 -10.99
N LYS A 38 35.76 12.22 -12.31
CA LYS A 38 36.41 13.20 -13.20
C LYS A 38 35.71 14.56 -13.23
N ASP A 39 34.42 14.60 -12.92
CA ASP A 39 33.61 15.82 -12.97
C ASP A 39 33.66 16.63 -11.66
N PHE A 40 34.37 16.15 -10.62
CA PHE A 40 34.44 16.82 -9.32
C PHE A 40 35.07 18.22 -9.42
N GLU A 41 36.00 18.46 -10.34
CA GLU A 41 36.64 19.78 -10.51
C GLU A 41 35.64 20.89 -10.87
N ASN A 42 34.52 20.55 -11.51
CA ASN A 42 33.44 21.51 -11.85
C ASN A 42 32.38 21.65 -10.74
N SER A 43 32.47 20.85 -9.67
CA SER A 43 31.49 20.72 -8.58
C SER A 43 31.90 21.45 -7.29
N ILE A 44 33.05 22.14 -7.31
CA ILE A 44 33.70 22.67 -6.12
C ILE A 44 32.96 23.88 -5.56
N LEU A 45 32.33 23.70 -4.39
CA LEU A 45 31.92 24.80 -3.52
C LEU A 45 33.11 25.71 -3.18
N ASP A 46 32.85 27.01 -3.06
CA ASP A 46 33.85 27.99 -2.64
C ASP A 46 34.59 27.51 -1.36
N ALA A 47 35.92 27.57 -1.38
CA ALA A 47 36.76 27.19 -0.25
C ALA A 47 36.38 27.92 1.05
N ALA A 48 35.87 29.16 0.97
CA ALA A 48 35.37 29.90 2.12
C ALA A 48 34.12 29.26 2.74
N VAL A 49 33.21 28.72 1.92
CA VAL A 49 32.02 27.99 2.36
C VAL A 49 32.43 26.68 3.03
N VAL A 50 33.30 25.90 2.38
CA VAL A 50 33.82 24.64 2.93
C VAL A 50 34.43 24.88 4.31
N LYS A 51 35.30 25.88 4.43
CA LYS A 51 35.93 26.25 5.69
C LYS A 51 34.90 26.65 6.77
N THR A 52 33.82 27.32 6.38
CA THR A 52 32.76 27.73 7.32
C THR A 52 32.05 26.50 7.91
N ILE A 53 31.66 25.57 7.04
CA ILE A 53 30.97 24.33 7.42
C ILE A 53 31.88 23.46 8.30
N GLU A 54 33.12 23.24 7.87
CA GLU A 54 34.08 22.41 8.60
C GLU A 54 34.42 23.02 9.97
N ALA A 55 34.68 24.33 10.03
CA ALA A 55 34.98 25.02 11.28
C ALA A 55 33.80 24.95 12.26
N LYS A 56 32.56 25.11 11.77
CA LYS A 56 31.39 25.00 12.64
C LYS A 56 31.22 23.58 13.18
N LEU A 57 31.41 22.56 12.33
CA LEU A 57 31.34 21.17 12.77
C LEU A 57 32.45 20.84 13.78
N ASP A 58 33.66 21.33 13.58
CA ASP A 58 34.77 21.13 14.53
C ASP A 58 34.53 21.85 15.87
N GLU A 59 33.90 23.03 15.86
CA GLU A 59 33.48 23.77 17.06
C GLU A 59 32.46 22.98 17.89
N ILE A 60 31.42 22.44 17.25
CA ILE A 60 30.33 21.74 17.94
C ILE A 60 30.60 20.26 18.19
N ASN A 61 31.69 19.71 17.63
CA ASN A 61 32.04 18.29 17.71
C ASN A 61 32.04 17.73 19.15
N PRO A 62 32.63 18.40 20.16
CA PRO A 62 32.59 17.90 21.54
C PRO A 62 31.17 17.80 22.10
N GLU A 63 30.28 18.75 21.78
CA GLU A 63 28.89 18.73 22.25
C GLU A 63 28.08 17.64 21.54
N LEU A 64 28.30 17.44 20.23
CA LEU A 64 27.69 16.34 19.48
C LEU A 64 28.13 14.98 20.03
N ARG A 65 29.40 14.86 20.44
CA ARG A 65 29.93 13.64 21.06
C ARG A 65 29.22 13.36 22.39
N GLU A 66 29.08 14.38 23.22
CA GLU A 66 28.37 14.28 24.49
C GLU A 66 26.91 13.86 24.28
N LEU A 67 26.21 14.52 23.35
CA LEU A 67 24.83 14.18 22.99
C LEU A 67 24.69 12.73 22.54
N SER A 68 25.58 12.26 21.66
CA SER A 68 25.58 10.87 21.19
C SER A 68 25.74 9.88 22.34
N LEU A 69 26.65 10.15 23.28
CA LEU A 69 26.90 9.28 24.43
C LEU A 69 25.76 9.31 25.45
N LYS A 70 25.08 10.44 25.62
CA LYS A 70 23.86 10.54 26.45
C LYS A 70 22.75 9.66 25.90
N ILE A 71 22.46 9.79 24.60
CA ILE A 71 21.45 8.97 23.91
C ILE A 71 21.84 7.49 23.99
N HIS A 72 23.09 7.17 23.64
CA HIS A 72 23.62 5.81 23.71
C HIS A 72 23.50 5.18 25.11
N GLY A 73 23.81 5.96 26.15
CA GLY A 73 23.82 5.52 27.54
C GLY A 73 22.44 5.29 28.16
N LYS A 74 21.38 5.81 27.54
CA LYS A 74 19.99 5.58 27.97
C LYS A 74 19.13 5.17 26.76
N PRO A 75 19.29 3.92 26.28
CA PRO A 75 18.53 3.43 25.14
C PRO A 75 17.04 3.33 25.48
N GLU A 76 16.20 3.90 24.64
CA GLU A 76 14.74 3.89 24.75
C GLU A 76 14.12 3.28 23.49
N LEU A 77 13.02 2.55 23.65
CA LEU A 77 12.38 1.84 22.54
C LEU A 77 11.52 2.80 21.70
N GLY A 78 11.26 2.40 20.46
CA GLY A 78 10.34 3.08 19.55
C GLY A 78 9.04 3.50 20.24
N TRP A 79 8.66 4.77 20.09
CA TRP A 79 7.53 5.47 20.73
C TRP A 79 7.72 5.87 22.20
N GLU A 80 8.79 5.40 22.84
CA GLU A 80 9.12 5.65 24.24
C GLU A 80 10.41 6.46 24.41
N GLU A 81 11.06 6.88 23.32
CA GLU A 81 12.26 7.73 23.27
C GLU A 81 12.07 9.16 23.79
N THR A 82 11.63 9.31 25.03
CA THR A 82 11.38 10.60 25.68
C THR A 82 12.65 11.35 26.06
N TYR A 83 13.69 10.67 26.52
CA TYR A 83 14.94 11.29 26.91
C TYR A 83 15.79 11.69 25.71
N ALA A 84 15.90 10.80 24.71
CA ALA A 84 16.60 11.15 23.47
C ALA A 84 15.92 12.33 22.77
N HIS A 85 14.58 12.33 22.75
CA HIS A 85 13.76 13.45 22.28
C HIS A 85 14.07 14.76 23.01
N GLU A 86 14.07 14.76 24.33
CA GLU A 86 14.34 15.97 25.14
C GLU A 86 15.74 16.51 24.85
N GLU A 87 16.77 15.66 24.90
CA GLU A 87 18.17 16.07 24.67
C GLU A 87 18.39 16.62 23.25
N MET A 88 17.77 16.00 22.22
CA MET A 88 17.89 16.47 20.84
C MET A 88 17.13 17.78 20.60
N THR A 89 15.93 17.92 21.17
CA THR A 89 15.14 19.15 21.01
C THR A 89 15.75 20.33 21.77
N ASP A 90 16.27 20.11 22.98
CA ASP A 90 17.04 21.09 23.75
C ASP A 90 18.28 21.57 22.98
N PHE A 91 19.01 20.62 22.35
CA PHE A 91 20.16 20.95 21.53
C PHE A 91 19.77 21.85 20.36
N MET A 92 18.71 21.51 19.62
CA MET A 92 18.29 22.31 18.46
C MET A 92 17.82 23.72 18.86
N GLU A 93 17.09 23.86 19.98
CA GLU A 93 16.70 25.18 20.50
C GLU A 93 17.91 26.03 20.90
N LYS A 94 18.94 25.42 21.53
CA LYS A 94 20.20 26.10 21.87
C LYS A 94 20.88 26.73 20.65
N TYR A 95 20.79 26.11 19.47
CA TYR A 95 21.33 26.63 18.21
C TYR A 95 20.35 27.50 17.42
N GLY A 96 19.27 27.97 18.05
CA GLY A 96 18.37 28.98 17.51
C GLY A 96 17.39 28.47 16.45
N PHE A 97 17.13 27.15 16.40
CA PHE A 97 16.05 26.60 15.60
C PHE A 97 14.70 26.79 16.28
N THR A 98 13.65 26.97 15.49
CA THR A 98 12.27 26.92 16.00
C THR A 98 11.86 25.46 16.09
N VAL A 99 11.67 24.94 17.31
CA VAL A 99 11.41 23.51 17.54
C VAL A 99 9.96 23.27 17.94
N SER A 100 9.26 22.49 17.13
CA SER A 100 7.99 21.86 17.49
C SER A 100 8.29 20.52 18.15
N ARG A 101 8.38 20.52 19.48
CA ARG A 101 8.77 19.33 20.26
C ARG A 101 7.82 18.15 20.09
N ARG A 102 6.52 18.37 19.97
CA ARG A 102 5.57 17.29 19.65
C ARG A 102 4.96 17.58 18.29
N TYR A 103 5.16 16.68 17.35
CA TYR A 103 4.85 16.94 15.96
C TYR A 103 4.02 15.82 15.34
N ALA A 104 3.18 16.16 14.36
CA ALA A 104 2.40 15.19 13.58
C ALA A 104 1.54 14.21 14.42
N GLY A 105 1.06 14.65 15.60
CA GLY A 105 0.26 13.83 16.51
C GLY A 105 1.05 12.73 17.25
N MET A 106 2.38 12.76 17.20
CA MET A 106 3.27 11.80 17.87
C MET A 106 4.01 12.47 19.03
N ASN A 107 4.15 11.74 20.14
CA ASN A 107 4.74 12.29 21.37
C ASN A 107 6.25 12.54 21.26
N THR A 108 6.96 11.68 20.55
CA THR A 108 8.42 11.71 20.42
C THR A 108 8.90 12.14 19.03
N ALA A 109 7.99 12.44 18.10
CA ALA A 109 8.36 13.10 16.84
C ALA A 109 8.48 14.61 17.06
N TRP A 110 9.50 15.20 16.44
CA TRP A 110 9.76 16.63 16.54
C TRP A 110 10.21 17.21 15.21
N ARG A 111 10.05 18.52 15.06
CA ARG A 111 10.43 19.27 13.86
C ARG A 111 11.19 20.52 14.28
N ALA A 112 12.42 20.67 13.81
CA ALA A 112 13.21 21.88 14.01
C ALA A 112 13.39 22.62 12.68
N GLU A 113 13.13 23.92 12.71
CA GLU A 113 13.15 24.75 11.50
C GLU A 113 14.06 25.95 11.65
N PHE A 114 14.75 26.27 10.55
CA PHE A 114 15.51 27.51 10.41
C PHE A 114 15.22 28.12 9.04
N VAL A 115 14.99 29.43 9.02
CA VAL A 115 14.74 30.20 7.79
C VAL A 115 15.75 31.34 7.72
N SER A 116 16.40 31.47 6.58
CA SER A 116 17.27 32.60 6.25
C SER A 116 16.70 33.34 5.04
N GLY A 117 16.61 34.68 5.14
CA GLY A 117 16.10 35.52 4.05
C GLY A 117 14.63 35.28 3.71
N THR A 118 14.24 35.62 2.48
CA THR A 118 12.89 35.45 1.95
C THR A 118 12.91 34.55 0.71
N GLY A 119 12.12 33.47 0.72
CA GLY A 119 12.13 32.47 -0.34
C GLY A 119 13.37 31.57 -0.29
N GLY A 120 13.62 30.84 -1.37
CA GLY A 120 14.71 29.88 -1.46
C GLY A 120 14.23 28.43 -1.34
N ARG A 121 15.20 27.51 -1.35
CA ARG A 121 14.97 26.06 -1.37
C ARG A 121 14.83 25.51 0.03
N VAL A 122 14.18 24.36 0.15
CA VAL A 122 13.93 23.69 1.43
C VAL A 122 14.76 22.41 1.51
N LEU A 123 15.74 22.40 2.41
CA LEU A 123 16.53 21.22 2.76
C LEU A 123 15.83 20.44 3.88
N GLY A 124 15.43 19.21 3.60
CA GLY A 124 14.97 18.23 4.56
C GLY A 124 16.12 17.38 5.11
N ILE A 125 16.07 17.09 6.41
CA ILE A 125 17.03 16.22 7.09
C ILE A 125 16.25 15.32 8.05
N ASN A 126 16.58 14.03 8.11
CA ASN A 126 16.02 13.11 9.10
C ASN A 126 17.03 12.76 10.19
N SER A 127 16.53 12.51 11.40
CA SER A 127 17.30 12.06 12.56
C SER A 127 16.51 11.05 13.36
N GLU A 128 17.06 9.85 13.50
CA GLU A 128 16.48 8.75 14.27
C GLU A 128 17.11 8.67 15.65
N MET A 129 16.38 8.06 16.58
CA MET A 129 16.75 8.07 18.00
C MET A 129 16.25 6.86 18.81
N ASP A 130 15.56 5.91 18.19
CA ASP A 130 15.05 4.70 18.87
C ASP A 130 16.14 3.64 19.04
N ALA A 131 15.95 2.76 20.02
CA ALA A 131 16.84 1.65 20.34
C ALA A 131 16.12 0.29 20.22
N LEU A 132 16.90 -0.79 20.26
CA LEU A 132 16.42 -2.17 20.14
C LEU A 132 16.25 -2.85 21.50
N PRO A 133 15.21 -3.69 21.69
CA PRO A 133 14.96 -4.43 22.93
C PRO A 133 16.15 -5.30 23.35
N GLY A 134 16.65 -5.07 24.57
CA GLY A 134 17.68 -5.89 25.21
C GLY A 134 19.11 -5.71 24.68
N ILE A 135 19.31 -4.96 23.59
CA ILE A 135 20.64 -4.75 22.98
C ILE A 135 21.02 -3.27 22.81
N GLY A 136 20.12 -2.32 23.11
CA GLY A 136 20.41 -0.89 23.06
C GLY A 136 20.48 -0.34 21.64
N HIS A 137 21.29 0.70 21.39
CA HIS A 137 21.49 1.28 20.05
C HIS A 137 22.36 0.40 19.14
N ALA A 138 21.94 -0.85 18.94
CA ALA A 138 22.64 -1.83 18.11
C ALA A 138 22.49 -1.56 16.60
N CYS A 139 21.70 -0.56 16.20
CA CYS A 139 21.62 -0.03 14.85
C CYS A 139 22.33 1.34 14.69
N GLY A 140 22.84 1.91 15.80
CA GLY A 140 23.63 3.14 15.79
C GLY A 140 22.82 4.44 15.64
N HIS A 141 21.54 4.45 16.03
CA HIS A 141 20.67 5.64 15.91
C HIS A 141 21.19 6.83 16.72
N ASN A 142 22.01 6.61 17.75
CA ASN A 142 22.76 7.67 18.44
C ASN A 142 23.75 8.42 17.53
N LEU A 143 24.30 7.78 16.48
CA LEU A 143 25.16 8.40 15.48
C LEU A 143 24.34 9.04 14.35
N ILE A 144 23.21 8.43 13.98
CA ILE A 144 22.28 8.97 12.99
C ILE A 144 21.71 10.31 13.47
N GLY A 145 21.23 10.35 14.71
CA GLY A 145 20.63 11.54 15.31
C GLY A 145 21.60 12.73 15.34
N ILE A 146 22.85 12.52 15.78
CA ILE A 146 23.84 13.61 15.81
C ILE A 146 24.29 14.01 14.40
N CYS A 147 24.26 13.10 13.42
CA CYS A 147 24.65 13.40 12.05
C CYS A 147 23.67 14.40 11.44
N GLY A 148 22.36 14.17 11.58
CA GLY A 148 21.35 15.11 11.07
C GLY A 148 21.36 16.46 11.80
N ILE A 149 21.52 16.46 13.13
CA ILE A 149 21.72 17.69 13.92
C ILE A 149 22.96 18.47 13.44
N GLY A 150 24.09 17.76 13.24
CA GLY A 150 25.33 18.35 12.77
C GLY A 150 25.18 19.00 11.39
N ILE A 151 24.51 18.33 10.45
CA ILE A 151 24.21 18.88 9.11
C ILE A 151 23.37 20.15 9.24
N ALA A 152 22.29 20.12 10.03
CA ALA A 152 21.40 21.27 10.21
C ALA A 152 22.15 22.50 10.73
N VAL A 153 22.93 22.34 11.80
CA VAL A 153 23.69 23.45 12.43
C VAL A 153 24.82 23.97 11.52
N ALA A 154 25.52 23.08 10.81
CA ALA A 154 26.62 23.48 9.94
C ALA A 154 26.14 24.24 8.70
N VAL A 155 25.07 23.76 8.06
CA VAL A 155 24.44 24.42 6.91
C VAL A 155 23.82 25.74 7.33
N GLN A 156 23.18 25.81 8.52
CA GLN A 156 22.66 27.06 9.10
C GLN A 156 23.77 28.12 9.20
N ALA A 157 24.92 27.77 9.77
CA ALA A 157 26.04 28.69 9.93
C ALA A 157 26.55 29.22 8.58
N ALA A 158 26.66 28.35 7.58
CA ALA A 158 27.04 28.75 6.23
C ALA A 158 25.99 29.65 5.57
N MET A 159 24.69 29.37 5.73
CA MET A 159 23.62 30.21 5.21
C MET A 159 23.65 31.63 5.79
N ILE A 160 23.89 31.75 7.10
CA ILE A 160 24.01 33.04 7.79
C ILE A 160 25.25 33.81 7.28
N GLN A 161 26.42 33.17 7.28
CA GLN A 161 27.67 33.84 6.94
C GLN A 161 27.74 34.29 5.48
N HIS A 162 27.22 33.47 4.56
CA HIS A 162 27.25 33.73 3.12
C HIS A 162 25.95 34.32 2.59
N LYS A 163 25.01 34.68 3.48
CA LYS A 163 23.73 35.35 3.16
C LYS A 163 22.88 34.58 2.13
N VAL A 164 22.82 33.26 2.29
CA VAL A 164 21.99 32.39 1.45
C VAL A 164 20.57 32.37 1.98
N SER A 165 19.59 32.60 1.10
CA SER A 165 18.18 32.46 1.42
C SER A 165 17.72 31.02 1.26
N GLY A 166 16.91 30.52 2.19
CA GLY A 166 16.37 29.17 2.15
C GLY A 166 15.86 28.71 3.51
N LYS A 167 15.46 27.44 3.57
CA LYS A 167 14.88 26.83 4.76
C LYS A 167 15.54 25.48 5.05
N ILE A 168 15.82 25.21 6.31
CA ILE A 168 16.23 23.90 6.81
C ILE A 168 15.09 23.36 7.65
N VAL A 169 14.70 22.11 7.39
CA VAL A 169 13.74 21.35 8.20
C VAL A 169 14.42 20.05 8.64
N LEU A 170 14.70 19.95 9.94
CA LEU A 170 15.18 18.73 10.57
C LEU A 170 14.01 18.02 11.25
N LEU A 171 13.73 16.79 10.83
CA LEU A 171 12.70 15.95 11.42
C LEU A 171 13.36 14.92 12.34
N GLY A 172 12.93 14.93 13.61
CA GLY A 172 13.15 13.85 14.54
C GLY A 172 12.14 12.74 14.28
N THR A 173 12.62 11.60 13.78
CA THR A 173 11.77 10.50 13.31
C THR A 173 11.80 9.34 14.31
N PRO A 174 10.73 9.14 15.11
CA PRO A 174 10.68 8.08 16.12
C PRO A 174 10.40 6.70 15.50
N ALA A 175 10.67 5.67 16.30
CA ALA A 175 10.25 4.29 16.09
C ALA A 175 10.53 3.74 14.67
N GLU A 176 11.77 3.92 14.20
CA GLU A 176 12.29 3.34 12.96
C GLU A 176 12.17 1.81 12.99
N GLU A 177 12.64 1.17 14.06
CA GLU A 177 12.77 -0.28 14.11
C GLU A 177 11.39 -0.97 14.09
N ASN A 178 10.41 -0.42 14.79
CA ASN A 178 9.21 -1.19 15.14
C ASN A 178 7.90 -0.40 15.17
N GLY A 179 7.85 0.84 14.67
CA GLY A 179 6.69 1.69 14.92
C GLY A 179 6.18 2.53 13.77
N GLY A 180 7.05 3.10 12.97
CA GLY A 180 6.60 3.78 11.78
C GLY A 180 6.51 5.29 11.80
N GLY A 181 7.45 5.99 12.46
CA GLY A 181 7.40 7.44 12.55
C GLY A 181 7.40 8.15 11.18
N LYS A 182 8.26 7.72 10.25
CA LYS A 182 8.44 8.42 8.97
C LYS A 182 7.23 8.38 8.06
N ILE A 183 6.45 7.30 8.02
CA ILE A 183 5.32 7.25 7.08
C ILE A 183 4.13 8.01 7.62
N LYS A 184 3.95 8.08 8.94
CA LYS A 184 2.99 9.04 9.53
C LYS A 184 3.32 10.48 9.11
N LEU A 185 4.60 10.85 9.09
CA LEU A 185 5.05 12.16 8.60
C LEU A 185 4.79 12.32 7.09
N ILE A 186 5.00 11.28 6.28
CA ILE A 186 4.67 11.29 4.83
C ILE A 186 3.16 11.47 4.61
N GLU A 187 2.33 10.72 5.34
CA GLU A 187 0.87 10.77 5.26
C GLU A 187 0.32 12.14 5.65
N ASN A 188 0.92 12.78 6.66
CA ASN A 188 0.61 14.16 7.04
C ASN A 188 1.13 15.20 6.03
N GLY A 189 1.94 14.79 5.06
CA GLY A 189 2.48 15.65 4.01
C GLY A 189 3.71 16.45 4.40
N ASP A 190 4.40 16.06 5.48
CA ASP A 190 5.51 16.82 6.05
C ASP A 190 6.74 16.92 5.15
N PHE A 191 6.89 15.99 4.19
CA PHE A 191 7.95 16.00 3.20
C PHE A 191 7.62 16.80 1.93
N LYS A 192 6.36 17.24 1.74
CA LYS A 192 5.92 17.86 0.47
C LYS A 192 6.56 19.21 0.18
N GLU A 193 6.97 19.93 1.22
CA GLU A 193 7.64 21.23 1.07
C GLU A 193 9.14 21.11 0.78
N MET A 194 9.73 19.93 1.01
CA MET A 194 11.17 19.72 0.89
C MET A 194 11.56 19.54 -0.59
N ASP A 195 12.65 20.19 -1.01
CA ASP A 195 13.24 19.97 -2.34
C ASP A 195 14.09 18.70 -2.38
N VAL A 196 14.77 18.40 -1.27
CA VAL A 196 15.65 17.24 -1.07
C VAL A 196 15.58 16.81 0.40
N CYS A 197 15.69 15.52 0.69
CA CYS A 197 15.82 15.00 2.06
C CYS A 197 17.09 14.14 2.22
N VAL A 198 17.93 14.42 3.23
CA VAL A 198 19.17 13.67 3.48
C VAL A 198 19.20 13.00 4.85
N MET A 199 19.91 11.88 4.94
CA MET A 199 20.17 11.12 6.16
C MET A 199 21.42 10.26 5.93
N ALA A 200 22.07 9.73 6.97
CA ALA A 200 23.12 8.71 6.82
C ALA A 200 23.05 7.68 7.94
N HIS A 201 23.45 6.45 7.64
CA HIS A 201 23.31 5.33 8.56
C HIS A 201 24.64 4.57 8.77
N PRO A 202 25.05 4.31 10.03
CA PRO A 202 26.25 3.54 10.30
C PRO A 202 26.01 2.06 9.98
N SER A 203 26.98 1.41 9.37
CA SER A 203 26.91 0.01 8.98
C SER A 203 28.19 -0.73 9.36
N SER A 204 28.10 -2.05 9.47
CA SER A 204 29.29 -2.90 9.32
C SER A 204 29.82 -2.80 7.89
N GLY A 205 31.13 -2.84 7.73
CA GLY A 205 31.78 -2.72 6.43
C GLY A 205 33.24 -2.30 6.56
N GLU A 206 33.85 -1.96 5.43
CA GLU A 206 35.17 -1.35 5.42
C GLU A 206 35.14 -0.06 6.24
N VAL A 207 36.04 0.05 7.22
CA VAL A 207 36.08 1.21 8.13
C VAL A 207 36.38 2.48 7.34
N ALA A 208 35.63 3.55 7.61
CA ALA A 208 35.74 4.82 6.89
C ALA A 208 35.44 4.70 5.38
N SER A 209 34.56 3.77 5.01
CA SER A 209 33.93 3.71 3.68
C SER A 209 32.53 4.33 3.70
N VAL A 210 32.08 4.82 2.54
CA VAL A 210 30.70 5.23 2.28
C VAL A 210 30.10 4.38 1.16
N SER A 211 28.81 4.07 1.28
CA SER A 211 28.07 3.34 0.26
C SER A 211 26.73 3.97 -0.05
N ASP A 212 26.43 4.11 -1.33
CA ASP A 212 25.14 4.49 -1.90
C ASP A 212 24.39 3.26 -2.47
N GLY A 213 24.66 2.08 -1.93
CA GLY A 213 23.92 0.87 -2.30
C GLY A 213 22.44 0.93 -1.92
N ALA A 214 21.62 0.19 -2.66
CA ALA A 214 20.19 0.06 -2.37
C ALA A 214 19.95 -0.72 -1.06
N MET A 215 18.83 -0.40 -0.42
CA MET A 215 18.29 -1.15 0.74
C MET A 215 17.01 -1.85 0.30
N ASN A 216 16.79 -3.07 0.79
CA ASN A 216 15.68 -3.91 0.31
C ASN A 216 14.32 -3.43 0.81
N ALA A 217 13.31 -3.56 -0.03
CA ALA A 217 11.91 -3.41 0.32
C ALA A 217 11.42 -4.62 1.15
N LEU A 218 10.42 -4.40 2.01
CA LEU A 218 9.85 -5.40 2.92
C LEU A 218 8.32 -5.30 3.04
N GLN A 219 7.67 -6.47 3.05
CA GLN A 219 6.26 -6.67 3.36
C GLN A 219 6.14 -7.65 4.53
N SER A 220 5.44 -7.24 5.59
CA SER A 220 5.10 -8.13 6.71
C SER A 220 3.63 -8.55 6.65
N MET A 221 3.35 -9.81 6.98
CA MET A 221 2.04 -10.44 6.87
C MET A 221 1.72 -11.25 8.12
N VAL A 222 0.53 -11.04 8.68
CA VAL A 222 -0.04 -11.87 9.76
C VAL A 222 -1.20 -12.66 9.19
N ILE A 223 -1.13 -13.99 9.25
CA ILE A 223 -2.14 -14.89 8.70
C ILE A 223 -2.74 -15.69 9.83
N LYS A 224 -4.05 -15.56 10.04
CA LYS A 224 -4.79 -16.34 11.03
C LYS A 224 -5.71 -17.35 10.33
N PHE A 225 -5.50 -18.63 10.60
CA PHE A 225 -6.38 -19.71 10.17
C PHE A 225 -7.38 -20.04 11.28
N GLY A 226 -8.66 -20.12 10.92
CA GLY A 226 -9.76 -20.53 11.78
C GLY A 226 -10.38 -21.83 11.26
N GLY A 227 -10.41 -22.83 12.12
CA GLY A 227 -10.89 -24.17 11.86
C GLY A 227 -12.06 -24.56 12.77
N HIS A 228 -12.13 -25.84 13.10
CA HIS A 228 -13.13 -26.41 14.02
C HIS A 228 -12.49 -27.56 14.77
N GLY A 229 -12.48 -27.47 16.10
CA GLY A 229 -11.89 -28.49 16.95
C GLY A 229 -12.71 -29.76 17.00
N ALA A 230 -12.04 -30.90 17.09
CA ALA A 230 -12.67 -32.20 17.28
C ALA A 230 -11.71 -33.16 17.99
N HIS A 231 -12.22 -34.26 18.52
CA HIS A 231 -11.36 -35.28 19.12
C HIS A 231 -10.58 -36.02 18.00
N SER A 232 -9.24 -35.97 18.04
CA SER A 232 -8.38 -36.44 16.94
C SER A 232 -8.57 -37.91 16.59
N ALA A 233 -8.82 -38.78 17.59
CA ALA A 233 -9.09 -40.21 17.37
C ALA A 233 -10.59 -40.55 17.18
N ALA A 234 -11.49 -39.96 17.97
CA ALA A 234 -12.87 -40.42 18.04
C ALA A 234 -13.78 -39.88 16.93
N ALA A 235 -13.55 -38.65 16.46
CA ALA A 235 -14.39 -38.01 15.44
C ALA A 235 -13.62 -37.01 14.55
N PRO A 236 -12.47 -37.37 13.94
CA PRO A 236 -11.67 -36.44 13.16
C PRO A 236 -12.40 -35.84 11.95
N TRP A 237 -13.37 -36.55 11.37
CA TRP A 237 -14.17 -36.08 10.22
C TRP A 237 -15.08 -34.89 10.55
N GLN A 238 -15.28 -34.56 11.83
CA GLN A 238 -16.03 -33.37 12.24
C GLN A 238 -15.13 -32.12 12.32
N GLY A 239 -13.81 -32.29 12.35
CA GLY A 239 -12.85 -31.21 12.53
C GLY A 239 -12.46 -30.51 11.22
N LYS A 240 -11.94 -29.29 11.37
CA LYS A 240 -11.22 -28.55 10.33
C LYS A 240 -9.89 -28.10 10.95
N ASN A 241 -8.79 -28.68 10.50
CA ASN A 241 -7.50 -28.54 11.16
C ASN A 241 -6.75 -27.29 10.71
N ALA A 242 -6.70 -26.28 11.58
CA ALA A 242 -5.99 -25.03 11.31
C ALA A 242 -4.46 -25.21 11.29
N LEU A 243 -3.92 -26.16 12.06
CA LEU A 243 -2.49 -26.49 12.03
C LEU A 243 -2.11 -27.10 10.68
N ASP A 244 -2.93 -28.00 10.13
CA ASP A 244 -2.67 -28.56 8.79
C ASP A 244 -2.69 -27.46 7.71
N ALA A 245 -3.57 -26.47 7.83
CA ALA A 245 -3.58 -25.30 6.95
C ALA A 245 -2.26 -24.51 7.05
N ALA A 246 -1.78 -24.25 8.27
CA ALA A 246 -0.51 -23.56 8.50
C ALA A 246 0.70 -24.34 7.95
N VAL A 247 0.74 -25.66 8.16
CA VAL A 247 1.80 -26.54 7.65
C VAL A 247 1.78 -26.62 6.12
N LEU A 248 0.59 -26.73 5.52
CA LEU A 248 0.44 -26.72 4.07
C LEU A 248 0.90 -25.38 3.48
N ALA A 249 0.50 -24.26 4.08
CA ALA A 249 0.99 -22.93 3.71
C ALA A 249 2.53 -22.84 3.77
N TYR A 250 3.14 -23.34 4.84
CA TYR A 250 4.59 -23.38 4.99
C TYR A 250 5.26 -24.18 3.86
N ASN A 251 4.70 -25.34 3.53
CA ASN A 251 5.19 -26.19 2.43
C ASN A 251 5.02 -25.53 1.06
N SER A 252 3.87 -24.90 0.79
CA SER A 252 3.62 -24.15 -0.44
C SER A 252 4.64 -23.02 -0.63
N VAL A 253 4.92 -22.24 0.44
CA VAL A 253 5.97 -21.21 0.40
C VAL A 253 7.35 -21.84 0.23
N SER A 254 7.63 -23.00 0.85
CA SER A 254 8.90 -23.71 0.65
C SER A 254 9.11 -24.10 -0.81
N MET A 255 8.07 -24.55 -1.51
CA MET A 255 8.15 -24.88 -2.94
C MET A 255 8.34 -23.63 -3.79
N LEU A 256 7.64 -22.53 -3.48
CA LEU A 256 7.77 -21.25 -4.18
C LEU A 256 9.20 -20.72 -4.23
N ARG A 257 10.04 -21.01 -3.21
CA ARG A 257 11.43 -20.52 -3.11
C ARG A 257 12.31 -20.93 -4.28
N GLN A 258 12.01 -22.00 -5.00
CA GLN A 258 12.79 -22.36 -6.19
C GLN A 258 12.55 -21.36 -7.35
N GLN A 259 11.43 -20.65 -7.36
CA GLN A 259 11.00 -19.73 -8.42
C GLN A 259 11.08 -18.26 -8.01
N ILE A 260 11.81 -17.91 -6.95
CA ILE A 260 12.08 -16.51 -6.56
C ILE A 260 13.45 -16.05 -7.06
N LYS A 261 13.65 -14.73 -7.16
CA LYS A 261 14.96 -14.17 -7.53
C LYS A 261 16.01 -14.45 -6.42
N PRO A 262 17.30 -14.64 -6.75
CA PRO A 262 18.35 -14.92 -5.76
C PRO A 262 18.51 -13.86 -4.67
N GLU A 263 18.04 -12.63 -4.91
CA GLU A 263 18.12 -11.48 -4.00
C GLU A 263 16.91 -11.38 -3.07
N CYS A 264 15.80 -12.05 -3.41
CA CYS A 264 14.57 -12.03 -2.60
C CYS A 264 14.64 -13.00 -1.42
N ARG A 265 13.99 -12.66 -0.32
CA ARG A 265 13.87 -13.53 0.86
C ARG A 265 12.43 -13.65 1.30
N ILE A 266 12.06 -14.83 1.77
CA ILE A 266 10.82 -15.08 2.48
C ILE A 266 11.20 -15.75 3.78
N HIS A 267 10.65 -15.37 4.91
CA HIS A 267 10.87 -16.05 6.17
C HIS A 267 9.67 -15.85 7.08
N GLY A 268 9.39 -16.84 7.92
CA GLY A 268 8.25 -16.76 8.80
C GLY A 268 8.26 -17.84 9.85
N ILE A 269 7.39 -17.66 10.83
CA ILE A 269 7.16 -18.57 11.95
C ILE A 269 5.68 -18.91 12.03
N MET A 270 5.38 -20.05 12.65
CA MET A 270 4.01 -20.45 12.99
C MET A 270 3.87 -20.54 14.50
N LYS A 271 2.70 -20.15 15.00
CA LYS A 271 2.33 -20.30 16.41
C LYS A 271 0.88 -20.79 16.52
N GLY A 272 0.58 -21.31 17.69
CA GLY A 272 -0.71 -21.88 18.03
C GLY A 272 -1.06 -21.65 19.48
N GLU A 273 -2.36 -21.62 19.77
CA GLU A 273 -2.87 -21.44 21.13
C GLU A 273 -3.53 -22.73 21.60
N ASN A 274 -3.18 -23.17 22.80
CA ASN A 274 -3.78 -24.32 23.49
C ASN A 274 -3.76 -25.63 22.67
N TRP A 275 -2.80 -25.81 21.78
CA TRP A 275 -2.67 -27.03 21.01
C TRP A 275 -2.35 -28.22 21.91
N THR A 276 -3.11 -29.30 21.74
CA THR A 276 -2.86 -30.58 22.40
C THR A 276 -2.95 -31.70 21.38
N ALA A 277 -2.16 -32.77 21.56
CA ALA A 277 -2.05 -33.84 20.57
C ALA A 277 -3.35 -34.65 20.36
N ASN A 278 -4.25 -34.67 21.35
CA ASN A 278 -5.50 -35.44 21.29
C ASN A 278 -6.70 -34.63 20.74
N THR A 279 -6.51 -33.36 20.42
CA THR A 279 -7.52 -32.47 19.83
C THR A 279 -7.06 -31.92 18.49
N ILE A 280 -7.95 -31.85 17.50
CA ILE A 280 -7.69 -31.17 16.24
C ILE A 280 -7.59 -29.66 16.52
N PRO A 281 -6.47 -29.00 16.16
CA PRO A 281 -6.32 -27.55 16.31
C PRO A 281 -7.34 -26.76 15.50
N ASP A 282 -8.04 -25.84 16.17
CA ASP A 282 -9.03 -24.94 15.57
C ASP A 282 -8.47 -23.55 15.24
N ASN A 283 -7.24 -23.26 15.65
CA ASN A 283 -6.55 -22.00 15.42
C ASN A 283 -5.10 -22.25 15.01
N ALA A 284 -4.58 -21.40 14.13
CA ALA A 284 -3.15 -21.29 13.85
C ALA A 284 -2.83 -19.89 13.32
N GLU A 285 -1.68 -19.34 13.69
CA GLU A 285 -1.22 -18.03 13.22
C GLU A 285 0.18 -18.14 12.60
N LEU A 286 0.36 -17.56 11.41
CA LEU A 286 1.64 -17.40 10.73
C LEU A 286 2.05 -15.93 10.75
N LEU A 287 3.35 -15.70 10.98
CA LEU A 287 3.98 -14.39 10.85
C LEU A 287 5.05 -14.50 9.77
N TYR A 288 4.86 -13.81 8.64
CA TYR A 288 5.74 -13.87 7.48
C TYR A 288 6.27 -12.50 7.10
N ILE A 289 7.50 -12.49 6.61
CA ILE A 289 8.18 -11.34 6.04
C ILE A 289 8.68 -11.73 4.65
N VAL A 290 8.39 -10.87 3.68
CA VAL A 290 8.86 -10.95 2.30
C VAL A 290 9.78 -9.77 2.05
N ARG A 291 10.93 -10.02 1.42
CA ARG A 291 11.93 -9.00 1.05
C ARG A 291 12.27 -9.10 -0.43
N ALA A 292 12.43 -7.94 -1.07
CA ALA A 292 12.90 -7.82 -2.45
C ALA A 292 13.77 -6.57 -2.60
N THR A 293 14.52 -6.46 -3.70
CA THR A 293 15.42 -5.34 -3.97
C THR A 293 14.70 -4.09 -4.48
N SER A 294 13.44 -4.22 -4.89
CA SER A 294 12.62 -3.12 -5.40
C SER A 294 11.16 -3.28 -5.00
N LYS A 295 10.42 -2.17 -4.91
CA LYS A 295 8.97 -2.17 -4.66
C LYS A 295 8.20 -3.09 -5.62
N PRO A 296 8.40 -3.04 -6.95
CA PRO A 296 7.59 -3.88 -7.85
C PRO A 296 7.86 -5.38 -7.67
N ASP A 297 9.12 -5.76 -7.40
CA ASP A 297 9.47 -7.14 -7.09
C ASP A 297 8.87 -7.60 -5.76
N LEU A 298 8.79 -6.70 -4.78
CA LEU A 298 8.15 -6.97 -3.50
C LEU A 298 6.65 -7.22 -3.69
N GLU A 299 5.97 -6.38 -4.48
CA GLU A 299 4.54 -6.51 -4.76
C GLU A 299 4.22 -7.80 -5.53
N ASP A 300 5.01 -8.16 -6.54
CA ASP A 300 4.87 -9.46 -7.24
C ASP A 300 5.05 -10.64 -6.28
N LEU A 301 6.14 -10.64 -5.51
CA LEU A 301 6.47 -11.74 -4.64
C LEU A 301 5.45 -11.88 -3.50
N SER A 302 5.00 -10.76 -2.93
CA SER A 302 3.98 -10.73 -1.88
C SER A 302 2.68 -11.36 -2.35
N ARG A 303 2.19 -10.98 -3.54
CA ARG A 303 1.00 -11.60 -4.14
C ARG A 303 1.16 -13.11 -4.35
N ARG A 304 2.34 -13.58 -4.77
CA ARG A 304 2.60 -15.02 -4.96
C ARG A 304 2.66 -15.77 -3.61
N VAL A 305 3.19 -15.14 -2.58
CA VAL A 305 3.19 -15.67 -1.21
C VAL A 305 1.77 -15.73 -0.64
N GLU A 306 0.96 -14.68 -0.83
CA GLU A 306 -0.45 -14.67 -0.43
C GLU A 306 -1.25 -15.79 -1.10
N ALA A 307 -1.01 -16.05 -2.40
CA ALA A 307 -1.64 -17.16 -3.10
C ALA A 307 -1.34 -18.53 -2.45
N CYS A 308 -0.16 -18.72 -1.87
CA CYS A 308 0.18 -19.94 -1.12
C CYS A 308 -0.71 -20.10 0.13
N PHE A 309 -0.97 -18.99 0.84
CA PHE A 309 -1.83 -19.00 2.02
C PHE A 309 -3.30 -19.26 1.66
N HIS A 310 -3.80 -18.63 0.59
CA HIS A 310 -5.13 -18.88 0.07
C HIS A 310 -5.33 -20.35 -0.36
N ALA A 311 -4.34 -20.93 -1.04
CA ALA A 311 -4.39 -22.34 -1.45
C ALA A 311 -4.48 -23.28 -0.24
N ALA A 312 -3.72 -23.01 0.82
CA ALA A 312 -3.75 -23.82 2.03
C ALA A 312 -5.08 -23.73 2.80
N ALA A 313 -5.68 -22.54 2.89
CA ALA A 313 -7.01 -22.36 3.45
C ALA A 313 -8.06 -23.16 2.68
N ALA A 314 -8.05 -23.04 1.35
CA ALA A 314 -8.99 -23.72 0.47
C ALA A 314 -8.87 -25.25 0.55
N ALA A 315 -7.64 -25.77 0.51
CA ALA A 315 -7.39 -27.22 0.55
C ALA A 315 -7.83 -27.89 1.86
N THR A 316 -7.81 -27.14 2.98
CA THR A 316 -8.17 -27.65 4.31
C THR A 316 -9.60 -27.29 4.74
N GLY A 317 -10.32 -26.50 3.94
CA GLY A 317 -11.66 -26.00 4.29
C GLY A 317 -11.69 -25.04 5.48
N CYS A 318 -10.54 -24.47 5.85
CA CYS A 318 -10.38 -23.50 6.92
C CYS A 318 -10.71 -22.08 6.43
N ASN A 319 -11.18 -21.24 7.36
CA ASN A 319 -11.27 -19.81 7.14
C ASN A 319 -9.89 -19.18 7.34
N MET A 320 -9.62 -18.07 6.65
CA MET A 320 -8.35 -17.35 6.76
C MET A 320 -8.58 -15.85 6.79
N LYS A 321 -7.81 -15.15 7.64
CA LYS A 321 -7.67 -13.70 7.61
C LYS A 321 -6.19 -13.36 7.44
N ILE A 322 -5.87 -12.61 6.38
CA ILE A 322 -4.54 -12.02 6.18
C ILE A 322 -4.62 -10.55 6.60
N THR A 323 -3.66 -10.12 7.40
CA THR A 323 -3.42 -8.71 7.72
C THR A 323 -2.06 -8.34 7.17
N LEU A 324 -2.05 -7.49 6.15
CA LEU A 324 -0.83 -6.93 5.59
C LEU A 324 -0.44 -5.73 6.46
N ASN A 325 0.72 -5.81 7.09
CA ASN A 325 1.32 -4.63 7.71
C ASN A 325 1.82 -3.71 6.59
N PRO A 326 1.85 -2.40 6.79
CA PRO A 326 2.23 -1.52 5.70
C PRO A 326 3.69 -1.72 5.23
N GLN A 327 3.94 -1.37 3.97
CA GLN A 327 5.18 -1.68 3.25
C GLN A 327 6.31 -0.73 3.60
N TYR A 328 7.50 -1.30 3.68
CA TYR A 328 8.78 -0.60 3.72
C TYR A 328 9.36 -0.68 2.32
N LEU A 329 9.52 0.47 1.65
CA LEU A 329 10.00 0.49 0.28
C LEU A 329 11.52 0.47 0.21
N ASP A 330 12.07 0.12 -0.95
CA ASP A 330 13.50 0.22 -1.21
C ASP A 330 13.97 1.68 -1.14
N VAL A 331 15.22 1.89 -0.73
CA VAL A 331 15.84 3.21 -0.77
C VAL A 331 16.34 3.49 -2.17
N VAL A 332 15.70 4.47 -2.84
CA VAL A 332 16.15 4.99 -4.12
C VAL A 332 17.12 6.14 -3.88
N GLN A 333 18.42 5.85 -3.94
CA GLN A 333 19.47 6.85 -3.77
C GLN A 333 19.51 7.77 -4.98
N ASN A 334 19.31 9.08 -4.79
CA ASN A 334 19.43 10.03 -5.89
C ASN A 334 20.88 10.04 -6.42
N SER A 335 21.07 9.69 -7.69
CA SER A 335 22.41 9.47 -8.24
C SER A 335 23.29 10.72 -8.25
N ALA A 336 22.70 11.91 -8.45
CA ALA A 336 23.44 13.18 -8.44
C ALA A 336 23.89 13.55 -7.02
N LEU A 337 23.00 13.40 -6.03
CA LEU A 337 23.35 13.58 -4.61
C LEU A 337 24.41 12.58 -4.15
N ALA A 338 24.22 11.30 -4.46
CA ALA A 338 25.13 10.22 -4.07
C ALA A 338 26.55 10.43 -4.62
N LYS A 339 26.65 10.82 -5.90
CA LYS A 339 27.93 11.12 -6.55
C LYS A 339 28.64 12.29 -5.88
N ASP A 340 27.96 13.43 -5.70
CA ASP A 340 28.55 14.62 -5.07
C ASP A 340 28.99 14.35 -3.62
N PHE A 341 28.17 13.61 -2.86
CA PHE A 341 28.51 13.20 -1.50
C PHE A 341 29.73 12.28 -1.46
N ALA A 342 29.77 11.24 -2.29
CA ALA A 342 30.88 10.31 -2.37
C ALA A 342 32.18 11.02 -2.77
N ASP A 343 32.12 11.90 -3.77
CA ASP A 343 33.26 12.69 -4.22
C ASP A 343 33.80 13.59 -3.10
N ASN A 344 32.93 14.27 -2.34
CA ASN A 344 33.34 15.05 -1.16
C ASN A 344 34.03 14.18 -0.10
N CYS A 345 33.49 13.00 0.20
CA CYS A 345 34.05 12.10 1.21
C CYS A 345 35.44 11.57 0.82
N VAL A 346 35.59 11.17 -0.45
CA VAL A 346 36.85 10.65 -0.99
C VAL A 346 37.89 11.76 -1.10
N ALA A 347 37.56 12.87 -1.77
CA ALA A 347 38.50 13.94 -2.08
C ALA A 347 39.00 14.68 -0.84
N ARG A 348 38.12 14.90 0.16
CA ARG A 348 38.41 15.78 1.30
C ARG A 348 38.73 15.03 2.58
N TYR A 349 38.14 13.86 2.79
CA TYR A 349 38.21 13.16 4.09
C TYR A 349 38.92 11.81 4.04
N GLY A 350 39.44 11.44 2.86
CA GLY A 350 40.23 10.22 2.63
C GLY A 350 39.42 8.95 2.86
N MET A 351 38.11 9.01 2.64
CA MET A 351 37.22 7.84 2.73
C MET A 351 37.27 7.05 1.42
N THR A 352 36.84 5.79 1.46
CA THR A 352 36.60 4.98 0.27
C THR A 352 35.11 5.00 -0.08
N SER A 353 34.78 4.93 -1.37
CA SER A 353 33.38 4.86 -1.84
C SER A 353 33.13 3.54 -2.55
N ASN A 354 31.94 2.97 -2.37
CA ASN A 354 31.52 1.74 -3.05
C ASN A 354 30.00 1.73 -3.28
N HIS A 355 29.51 0.89 -4.19
CA HIS A 355 28.08 0.76 -4.53
C HIS A 355 27.43 -0.49 -3.90
N ILE A 356 27.89 -0.91 -2.71
CA ILE A 356 27.45 -2.16 -2.08
C ILE A 356 26.10 -1.96 -1.37
N GLY A 357 25.03 -2.51 -1.96
CA GLY A 357 23.71 -2.57 -1.33
C GLY A 357 23.67 -3.51 -0.12
N THR A 358 22.68 -3.32 0.74
CA THR A 358 22.41 -4.19 1.90
C THR A 358 21.10 -4.94 1.73
N SER A 359 21.04 -6.19 2.21
CA SER A 359 19.79 -6.93 2.27
C SER A 359 18.85 -6.46 3.39
N ALA A 360 19.36 -5.58 4.26
CA ALA A 360 18.58 -4.86 5.25
C ALA A 360 17.59 -3.91 4.57
N SER A 361 16.41 -3.76 5.17
CA SER A 361 15.57 -2.58 4.98
C SER A 361 16.06 -1.53 5.97
N THR A 362 16.00 -0.22 5.65
CA THR A 362 15.80 0.76 6.74
C THR A 362 14.53 0.32 7.44
N ASP A 363 14.54 0.15 8.74
CA ASP A 363 13.40 -0.25 9.55
C ASP A 363 13.23 -1.78 9.56
N PHE A 364 13.60 -2.35 10.70
CA PHE A 364 13.63 -3.78 10.95
C PHE A 364 12.58 -4.15 11.98
N VAL A 365 11.40 -4.59 11.51
CA VAL A 365 10.37 -5.17 12.37
C VAL A 365 10.97 -6.36 13.15
N SER A 366 11.31 -6.13 14.43
CA SER A 366 11.55 -7.22 15.36
C SER A 366 10.21 -7.93 15.59
N ILE A 367 10.09 -9.15 15.04
CA ILE A 367 8.91 -10.01 15.15
C ILE A 367 8.51 -10.26 16.62
N PHE A 368 9.45 -10.10 17.57
CA PHE A 368 9.20 -10.36 18.99
C PHE A 368 8.24 -9.37 19.65
N THR A 369 8.17 -8.11 19.19
CA THR A 369 7.39 -7.05 19.87
C THR A 369 5.91 -7.03 19.47
N GLN A 370 5.53 -7.77 18.42
CA GLN A 370 4.14 -7.85 17.97
C GLN A 370 3.24 -8.69 18.90
N ILE A 371 3.82 -9.29 19.96
CA ILE A 371 3.15 -10.22 20.87
C ILE A 371 2.40 -9.51 22.01
N PHE A 372 2.57 -8.20 22.24
CA PHE A 372 1.97 -7.54 23.41
C PHE A 372 1.06 -6.32 23.15
N PHE A 373 0.97 -5.80 21.94
CA PHE A 373 0.13 -4.63 21.65
C PHE A 373 -0.77 -4.85 20.43
N GLU A 374 -2.08 -4.84 20.66
CA GLU A 374 -3.14 -4.78 19.64
C GLU A 374 -3.27 -3.35 19.05
N VAL A 375 -2.16 -2.61 18.95
CA VAL A 375 -2.14 -1.18 18.61
C VAL A 375 -1.29 -0.94 17.37
N ILE A 376 -2.00 -0.70 16.26
CA ILE A 376 -1.62 0.05 15.06
C ILE A 376 -0.13 0.00 14.70
N ALA A 377 0.31 -1.10 14.08
CA ALA A 377 1.56 -1.16 13.33
C ALA A 377 1.48 -0.14 12.18
N ASN A 378 2.16 0.98 12.34
CA ASN A 378 2.38 1.93 11.25
C ASN A 378 3.80 1.71 10.72
N PRO A 379 4.07 2.06 9.47
CA PRO A 379 5.34 1.74 8.81
C PRO A 379 6.30 2.95 8.93
N SER A 380 7.62 2.81 8.87
CA SER A 380 8.58 3.94 8.80
C SER A 380 9.54 3.59 7.70
N SER A 381 9.88 4.47 6.76
CA SER A 381 11.21 4.32 6.16
C SER A 381 11.70 5.50 5.38
N GLN A 382 13.03 5.63 5.39
CA GLN A 382 13.75 6.50 4.47
C GLN A 382 13.55 6.04 3.01
N GLY A 383 13.30 4.74 2.80
CA GLY A 383 12.82 4.19 1.54
C GLY A 383 11.57 4.91 1.04
N ASN A 384 10.51 4.97 1.84
CA ASN A 384 9.28 5.68 1.48
C ASN A 384 9.50 7.18 1.27
N VAL A 385 10.40 7.82 2.03
CA VAL A 385 10.78 9.22 1.79
C VAL A 385 11.39 9.40 0.40
N SER A 386 12.23 8.45 -0.05
CA SER A 386 12.84 8.46 -1.39
C SER A 386 11.86 8.27 -2.55
N TYR A 387 10.60 7.92 -2.27
CA TYR A 387 9.50 7.93 -3.25
C TYR A 387 8.64 9.20 -3.19
N ALA A 388 8.77 9.99 -2.12
CA ALA A 388 8.05 11.25 -1.93
C ALA A 388 8.84 12.47 -2.41
N VAL A 389 10.17 12.46 -2.19
CA VAL A 389 11.08 13.57 -2.46
C VAL A 389 12.46 13.01 -2.89
N PRO A 390 13.24 13.72 -3.73
CA PRO A 390 14.63 13.34 -3.96
C PRO A 390 15.39 13.15 -2.64
N ALA A 391 15.95 11.97 -2.42
CA ALA A 391 16.56 11.64 -1.15
C ALA A 391 17.94 10.98 -1.30
N LEU A 392 18.74 11.11 -0.25
CA LEU A 392 20.03 10.45 -0.11
C LEU A 392 20.14 9.86 1.29
N HIS A 393 20.46 8.56 1.36
CA HIS A 393 20.60 7.80 2.59
C HIS A 393 21.81 6.83 2.56
N PRO A 394 23.05 7.33 2.49
CA PRO A 394 24.23 6.50 2.41
C PRO A 394 24.46 5.70 3.70
N LEU A 395 25.04 4.53 3.52
CA LEU A 395 25.65 3.75 4.58
C LEU A 395 27.11 4.17 4.78
N TYR A 396 27.63 4.08 5.99
CA TYR A 396 29.05 4.28 6.23
C TYR A 396 29.62 3.28 7.23
N GLY A 397 30.83 2.78 6.95
CA GLY A 397 31.46 1.73 7.74
C GLY A 397 32.08 2.26 9.04
N ILE A 398 31.58 1.79 10.19
CA ILE A 398 32.18 2.00 11.51
C ILE A 398 33.05 0.80 11.93
N PRO A 399 34.01 0.93 12.86
CA PRO A 399 34.84 -0.18 13.30
C PRO A 399 34.00 -1.28 13.97
N THR A 400 33.78 -2.36 13.23
CA THR A 400 33.07 -3.56 13.69
C THR A 400 34.01 -4.75 13.73
N VAL A 401 33.78 -5.66 14.67
CA VAL A 401 34.51 -6.93 14.73
C VAL A 401 33.81 -7.98 13.84
N PRO A 402 34.49 -9.06 13.41
CA PRO A 402 33.84 -10.15 12.69
C PRO A 402 32.60 -10.67 13.43
N ASN A 403 31.47 -10.82 12.71
CA ASN A 403 30.15 -11.16 13.25
C ASN A 403 29.53 -10.13 14.22
N GLY A 404 30.12 -8.93 14.35
CA GLY A 404 29.60 -7.81 15.14
C GLY A 404 28.88 -6.77 14.30
N GLY A 405 28.07 -7.21 13.33
CA GLY A 405 27.27 -6.31 12.48
C GLY A 405 26.07 -5.71 13.22
N ASN A 406 25.30 -4.88 12.53
CA ASN A 406 24.08 -4.26 13.05
C ASN A 406 23.20 -5.31 13.79
N HIS A 407 22.55 -4.86 14.86
CA HIS A 407 21.65 -5.65 15.72
C HIS A 407 22.35 -6.71 16.56
N THR A 408 23.63 -6.47 16.85
CA THR A 408 24.39 -7.24 17.83
C THR A 408 24.83 -6.34 18.99
N PRO A 409 24.98 -6.87 20.21
CA PRO A 409 25.57 -6.11 21.32
C PRO A 409 26.97 -5.56 20.99
N LEU A 410 27.70 -6.22 20.08
CA LEU A 410 29.00 -5.77 19.60
C LEU A 410 28.89 -4.47 18.79
N PHE A 411 27.83 -4.30 17.98
CA PHE A 411 27.58 -3.06 17.26
C PHE A 411 27.17 -1.93 18.20
N THR A 412 26.40 -2.22 19.25
CA THR A 412 26.11 -1.25 20.32
C THR A 412 27.40 -0.71 20.92
N ALA A 413 28.36 -1.58 21.24
CA ALA A 413 29.67 -1.15 21.74
C ALA A 413 30.44 -0.34 20.69
N ALA A 414 30.42 -0.74 19.43
CA ALA A 414 31.08 -0.03 18.33
C ALA A 414 30.53 1.39 18.13
N ALA A 415 29.21 1.56 18.18
CA ALA A 415 28.51 2.83 17.98
C ALA A 415 28.81 3.88 19.06
N ALA A 416 29.33 3.47 20.22
CA ALA A 416 29.79 4.37 21.28
C ALA A 416 31.26 4.78 21.15
N THR A 417 32.05 4.18 20.25
CA THR A 417 33.50 4.43 20.19
C THR A 417 33.83 5.83 19.65
N GLN A 418 34.99 6.37 20.04
CA GLN A 418 35.48 7.64 19.50
C GLN A 418 35.74 7.53 18.00
N VAL A 419 36.26 6.39 17.54
CA VAL A 419 36.53 6.16 16.11
C VAL A 419 35.25 6.17 15.28
N ALA A 420 34.16 5.54 15.77
CA ALA A 420 32.86 5.61 15.09
C ALA A 420 32.35 7.04 14.99
N HIS A 421 32.47 7.81 16.08
CA HIS A 421 32.12 9.24 16.10
C HIS A 421 32.94 10.07 15.11
N ASP A 422 34.26 9.89 15.06
CA ASP A 422 35.14 10.61 14.14
C ASP A 422 34.79 10.32 12.67
N ILE A 423 34.39 9.08 12.36
CA ILE A 423 33.89 8.70 11.03
C ILE A 423 32.55 9.37 10.75
N THR A 424 31.60 9.33 11.70
CA THR A 424 30.32 10.04 11.58
C THR A 424 30.55 11.51 11.27
N MET A 425 31.50 12.19 11.94
CA MET A 425 31.80 13.60 11.65
C MET A 425 32.34 13.84 10.24
N LYS A 426 33.12 12.92 9.66
CA LYS A 426 33.54 13.02 8.25
C LYS A 426 32.35 12.91 7.30
N VAL A 427 31.44 11.98 7.58
CA VAL A 427 30.19 11.80 6.81
C VAL A 427 29.29 13.02 6.94
N THR A 428 29.12 13.56 8.16
CA THR A 428 28.38 14.80 8.44
C THR A 428 28.96 15.97 7.65
N LYS A 429 30.29 16.12 7.60
CA LYS A 429 30.95 17.14 6.77
C LYS A 429 30.63 16.96 5.29
N GLY A 430 30.81 15.74 4.74
CA GLY A 430 30.49 15.43 3.34
C GLY A 430 29.04 15.74 2.97
N LEU A 431 28.08 15.28 3.77
CA LEU A 431 26.66 15.56 3.55
C LEU A 431 26.33 17.04 3.72
N SER A 432 26.97 17.77 4.63
CA SER A 432 26.74 19.21 4.81
C SER A 432 27.16 19.99 3.57
N LEU A 433 28.28 19.61 2.93
CA LEU A 433 28.73 20.22 1.67
C LEU A 433 27.71 19.97 0.55
N THR A 434 27.32 18.70 0.33
CA THR A 434 26.31 18.35 -0.69
C THR A 434 24.97 19.06 -0.43
N SER A 435 24.53 19.11 0.84
CA SER A 435 23.29 19.77 1.25
C SER A 435 23.33 21.29 1.05
N TYR A 436 24.47 21.93 1.32
CA TYR A 436 24.63 23.36 1.04
C TYR A 436 24.60 23.65 -0.46
N ARG A 437 25.23 22.79 -1.27
CA ARG A 437 25.20 22.91 -2.74
C ARG A 437 23.78 22.83 -3.29
N VAL A 438 22.94 21.94 -2.73
CA VAL A 438 21.50 21.88 -3.05
C VAL A 438 20.80 23.22 -2.85
N LEU A 439 21.19 24.03 -1.86
CA LEU A 439 20.56 25.33 -1.59
C LEU A 439 21.06 26.44 -2.53
N THR A 440 22.30 26.35 -3.04
CA THR A 440 22.94 27.46 -3.77
C THR A 440 23.10 27.25 -5.27
N ASP A 441 23.21 26.00 -5.73
CA ASP A 441 23.54 25.65 -7.13
C ASP A 441 22.28 25.20 -7.88
N GLU A 442 21.79 26.02 -8.81
CA GLU A 442 20.56 25.74 -9.58
C GLU A 442 20.70 24.59 -10.56
N ASP A 443 21.84 24.49 -11.23
CA ASP A 443 22.09 23.42 -12.19
C ASP A 443 22.17 22.07 -11.46
N PHE A 444 22.84 22.03 -10.30
CA PHE A 444 22.88 20.83 -9.48
C PHE A 444 21.50 20.39 -8.99
N LEU A 445 20.66 21.33 -8.51
CA LEU A 445 19.29 20.96 -8.11
C LEU A 445 18.45 20.47 -9.31
N ALA A 446 18.63 21.07 -10.48
CA ALA A 446 17.96 20.61 -11.69
C ALA A 446 18.39 19.19 -12.08
N GLU A 447 19.69 18.89 -11.95
CA GLU A 447 20.25 17.54 -12.13
C GLU A 447 19.64 16.54 -11.13
N VAL A 448 19.61 16.90 -9.84
CA VAL A 448 18.99 16.09 -8.77
C VAL A 448 17.53 15.79 -9.08
N LYS A 449 16.74 16.81 -9.46
CA LYS A 449 15.31 16.64 -9.81
C LYS A 449 15.13 15.82 -11.10
N SER A 450 16.04 15.94 -12.06
CA SER A 450 16.02 15.15 -13.29
C SER A 450 16.32 13.67 -13.01
N ALA A 451 17.38 13.39 -12.27
CA ALA A 451 17.76 12.05 -11.82
C ALA A 451 16.60 11.37 -11.09
N TYR A 452 15.96 12.10 -10.16
CA TYR A 452 14.80 11.61 -9.43
C TYR A 452 13.65 11.17 -10.36
N LYS A 453 13.28 11.99 -11.34
CA LYS A 453 12.21 11.66 -12.30
C LYS A 453 12.54 10.39 -13.10
N VAL A 454 13.79 10.25 -13.54
CA VAL A 454 14.25 9.07 -14.29
C VAL A 454 14.19 7.81 -13.41
N GLN A 455 14.68 7.91 -12.17
CA GLN A 455 14.68 6.80 -11.22
C GLN A 455 13.25 6.36 -10.85
N MET A 456 12.35 7.31 -10.57
CA MET A 456 10.94 7.01 -10.29
C MET A 456 10.23 6.38 -11.48
N LYS A 457 10.55 6.81 -12.71
CA LYS A 457 10.04 6.16 -13.92
C LYS A 457 10.55 4.73 -14.05
N ALA A 458 11.84 4.49 -13.79
CA ALA A 458 12.42 3.15 -13.81
C ALA A 458 11.78 2.22 -12.77
N GLN A 459 11.43 2.72 -11.58
CA GLN A 459 10.68 1.95 -10.58
C GLN A 459 9.26 1.59 -11.06
N GLY A 460 8.61 2.44 -11.87
CA GLY A 460 7.34 2.12 -12.52
C GLY A 460 7.44 1.10 -13.66
N GLU A 461 8.56 1.11 -14.40
CA GLU A 461 8.80 0.23 -15.56
C GLU A 461 9.39 -1.14 -15.17
N ASN A 462 10.20 -1.22 -14.11
CA ASN A 462 10.82 -2.46 -13.62
C ASN A 462 9.84 -3.43 -12.93
N GLY A 463 8.58 -3.04 -12.71
CA GLY A 463 7.48 -3.97 -12.43
C GLY A 463 7.07 -4.84 -13.61
N GLY A 464 7.76 -4.68 -14.74
CA GLY A 464 7.49 -5.36 -16.00
C GLY A 464 8.30 -6.64 -16.25
N TYR A 465 8.70 -7.42 -15.24
CA TYR A 465 9.05 -8.82 -15.50
C TYR A 465 7.78 -9.67 -15.55
N ALA A 466 7.19 -9.60 -16.75
CA ALA A 466 6.35 -10.61 -17.34
C ALA A 466 5.07 -10.97 -16.55
N LYS A 467 3.96 -10.37 -17.00
CA LYS A 467 2.75 -11.14 -17.27
C LYS A 467 3.11 -12.30 -18.21
N VAL A 468 3.82 -13.34 -17.74
CA VAL A 468 3.84 -14.63 -18.42
C VAL A 468 2.53 -15.29 -18.06
N ALA A 469 1.59 -15.14 -18.98
CA ALA A 469 0.75 -16.21 -19.50
C ALA A 469 0.61 -17.44 -18.57
N LEU A 470 -0.46 -17.44 -17.77
CA LEU A 470 -1.36 -18.58 -17.84
C LEU A 470 -2.34 -18.26 -18.95
N VAL A 471 -2.17 -19.02 -20.02
CA VAL A 471 -2.95 -19.12 -21.26
C VAL A 471 -4.39 -18.63 -21.09
N ASP A 472 -4.68 -17.47 -21.69
CA ASP A 472 -5.64 -17.37 -22.79
C ASP A 472 -5.15 -16.27 -23.75
N ASP A 473 -4.75 -16.73 -24.93
CA ASP A 473 -3.86 -16.09 -25.89
C ASP A 473 -4.62 -15.19 -26.91
N ILE A 474 -3.88 -14.25 -27.53
CA ILE A 474 -4.11 -13.71 -28.91
C ILE A 474 -5.00 -12.45 -29.15
N ILE A 475 -5.20 -11.52 -28.21
CA ILE A 475 -5.80 -10.19 -28.58
C ILE A 475 -4.98 -8.95 -28.19
N LEU A 476 -4.00 -9.08 -27.29
CA LEU A 476 -3.35 -7.90 -26.69
C LEU A 476 -1.91 -7.62 -27.17
N LEU A 477 -1.54 -8.02 -28.40
CA LEU A 477 -0.25 -7.67 -29.03
C LEU A 477 -0.40 -6.73 -30.24
N LEU A 478 -1.62 -6.35 -30.61
CA LEU A 478 -1.89 -5.40 -31.69
C LEU A 478 -2.22 -3.98 -31.21
N LEU A 479 -2.17 -3.69 -29.90
CA LEU A 479 -2.62 -2.42 -29.33
C LEU A 479 -1.58 -1.64 -28.52
N THR A 480 -0.29 -1.93 -28.65
CA THR A 480 0.78 -1.09 -28.05
C THR A 480 1.58 -0.34 -29.11
N LEU A 481 0.90 0.59 -29.79
CA LEU A 481 1.49 1.83 -30.29
C LEU A 481 0.42 2.94 -30.22
N SER A 482 0.33 3.64 -29.08
CA SER A 482 0.09 5.10 -29.01
C SER A 482 -0.19 5.55 -27.56
N HIS A 483 0.79 6.25 -26.97
CA HIS A 483 0.73 7.32 -25.96
C HIS A 483 -0.25 7.23 -24.76
N HIS A 484 0.32 7.19 -23.54
CA HIS A 484 -0.36 7.56 -22.29
C HIS A 484 0.27 8.81 -21.67
N THR A 485 -0.39 9.95 -21.90
CA THR A 485 -0.46 11.09 -20.98
C THR A 485 -1.71 10.93 -20.08
N PRO A 486 -1.85 11.70 -18.98
CA PRO A 486 -2.98 11.58 -18.03
C PRO A 486 -4.38 11.85 -18.62
N GLU A 487 -4.48 12.17 -19.91
CA GLU A 487 -5.75 12.36 -20.62
C GLU A 487 -6.44 11.03 -20.97
N ALA A 488 -5.71 9.90 -21.02
CA ALA A 488 -6.26 8.62 -21.48
C ALA A 488 -7.26 7.96 -20.52
N PHE A 489 -7.16 8.21 -19.20
CA PHE A 489 -8.13 7.71 -18.22
C PHE A 489 -9.46 8.48 -18.25
N ILE A 490 -9.42 9.76 -18.66
CA ILE A 490 -10.61 10.61 -18.84
C ILE A 490 -11.37 10.21 -20.12
N LEU A 491 -10.68 9.58 -21.08
CA LEU A 491 -11.25 9.18 -22.37
C LEU A 491 -11.87 7.78 -22.39
N LEU A 492 -11.59 6.93 -21.40
CA LEU A 492 -12.01 5.51 -21.40
C LEU A 492 -13.45 5.27 -20.89
N ASN A 493 -14.08 6.27 -20.24
CA ASN A 493 -15.43 6.17 -19.67
C ASN A 493 -16.35 7.27 -20.21
N MET A 494 -16.14 7.71 -21.46
CA MET A 494 -16.83 8.88 -21.99
C MET A 494 -18.07 8.49 -22.78
N VAL A 495 -19.24 8.74 -22.19
CA VAL A 495 -20.53 8.39 -22.77
C VAL A 495 -21.17 9.62 -23.41
N LEU A 496 -21.71 9.46 -24.62
CA LEU A 496 -22.43 10.48 -25.35
C LEU A 496 -23.92 10.36 -25.04
N PHE A 497 -24.53 11.41 -24.49
CA PHE A 497 -25.98 11.49 -24.22
C PHE A 497 -26.67 12.42 -25.22
N PHE A 498 -27.86 12.03 -25.67
CA PHE A 498 -28.74 12.76 -26.58
C PHE A 498 -30.15 12.76 -25.98
N THR A 499 -30.88 13.86 -26.18
CA THR A 499 -32.27 13.98 -25.68
C THR A 499 -33.22 14.08 -26.87
N SER A 500 -34.15 13.14 -27.01
CA SER A 500 -35.19 13.21 -28.03
C SER A 500 -36.46 13.86 -27.46
N ASN A 501 -36.85 14.99 -28.06
CA ASN A 501 -38.05 15.76 -27.72
C ASN A 501 -39.29 15.32 -28.55
N VAL A 502 -39.25 14.15 -29.19
CA VAL A 502 -40.36 13.63 -30.02
C VAL A 502 -41.48 13.01 -29.17
N VAL A 503 -41.15 12.63 -27.94
CA VAL A 503 -42.06 12.00 -26.98
C VAL A 503 -42.10 12.83 -25.69
N GLU A 504 -43.24 12.86 -25.02
CA GLU A 504 -43.39 13.45 -23.68
C GLU A 504 -43.71 12.33 -22.68
N PRO A 505 -42.90 12.13 -21.62
CA PRO A 505 -41.65 12.84 -21.27
C PRO A 505 -40.49 12.53 -22.24
N SER A 506 -39.56 13.48 -22.39
CA SER A 506 -38.41 13.37 -23.30
C SER A 506 -37.56 12.13 -23.00
N ALA A 507 -37.19 11.39 -24.03
CA ALA A 507 -36.40 10.16 -23.87
C ALA A 507 -34.90 10.42 -23.99
N ILE A 508 -34.10 9.71 -23.19
CA ILE A 508 -32.64 9.83 -23.17
C ILE A 508 -32.06 8.70 -24.02
N ILE A 509 -31.22 9.06 -24.98
CA ILE A 509 -30.49 8.12 -25.84
C ILE A 509 -29.01 8.28 -25.50
N TYR A 510 -28.27 7.19 -25.35
CA TYR A 510 -26.83 7.25 -25.08
C TYR A 510 -26.04 6.18 -25.83
N MET A 511 -24.75 6.44 -26.05
CA MET A 511 -23.82 5.52 -26.70
C MET A 511 -22.39 5.76 -26.23
N GLY A 512 -21.56 4.71 -26.31
CA GLY A 512 -20.12 4.86 -26.16
C GLY A 512 -19.52 5.69 -27.30
N ARG A 513 -18.44 6.40 -27.02
CA ARG A 513 -17.60 7.05 -28.02
C ARG A 513 -16.83 6.01 -28.85
N ASP A 514 -16.42 4.88 -28.26
CA ASP A 514 -15.69 3.79 -28.93
C ASP A 514 -16.22 2.39 -28.57
N LYS A 515 -15.73 1.35 -29.26
CA LYS A 515 -16.11 -0.06 -29.11
C LYS A 515 -15.80 -0.64 -27.73
N VAL A 516 -14.82 -0.07 -27.01
CA VAL A 516 -14.38 -0.54 -25.69
C VAL A 516 -15.42 -0.18 -24.62
N GLU A 517 -15.98 1.03 -24.67
CA GLU A 517 -17.01 1.51 -23.72
C GLU A 517 -18.33 0.74 -23.87
N ASN A 518 -18.59 0.21 -25.07
CA ASN A 518 -19.79 -0.59 -25.33
C ASN A 518 -19.84 -1.87 -24.47
N GLU A 519 -18.70 -2.42 -24.05
CA GLU A 519 -18.64 -3.59 -23.17
C GLU A 519 -19.12 -3.25 -21.75
N GLU A 520 -18.71 -2.10 -21.23
CA GLU A 520 -19.16 -1.62 -19.92
C GLU A 520 -20.64 -1.21 -19.96
N LEU A 521 -21.08 -0.56 -21.04
CA LEU A 521 -22.48 -0.20 -21.21
C LEU A 521 -23.40 -1.43 -21.31
N ILE A 522 -22.96 -2.54 -21.90
CA ILE A 522 -23.73 -3.81 -21.88
C ILE A 522 -23.76 -4.39 -20.46
N LYS A 523 -22.60 -4.40 -19.77
CA LYS A 523 -22.47 -4.97 -18.42
C LYS A 523 -23.30 -4.22 -17.37
N TYR A 524 -23.44 -2.90 -17.53
CA TYR A 524 -24.16 -2.03 -16.60
C TYR A 524 -25.46 -1.45 -17.18
N ALA A 525 -25.95 -1.99 -18.31
CA ALA A 525 -27.23 -1.60 -18.89
C ALA A 525 -28.38 -1.82 -17.91
N TRP A 526 -29.35 -0.92 -17.90
CA TRP A 526 -30.52 -1.09 -17.05
C TRP A 526 -31.51 -2.04 -17.73
N PRO A 527 -32.33 -2.77 -16.95
CA PRO A 527 -33.42 -3.60 -17.49
C PRO A 527 -34.39 -2.85 -18.42
N GLN A 528 -34.51 -1.53 -18.21
CA GLN A 528 -35.38 -0.64 -18.98
C GLN A 528 -34.70 -0.04 -20.22
N ASP A 529 -33.41 -0.32 -20.42
CA ASP A 529 -32.66 0.20 -21.56
C ASP A 529 -32.86 -0.72 -22.78
N VAL A 530 -33.04 -0.09 -23.93
CA VAL A 530 -33.22 -0.76 -25.22
C VAL A 530 -31.97 -0.61 -26.05
N TRP A 531 -31.40 -1.73 -26.50
CA TRP A 531 -30.20 -1.78 -27.31
C TRP A 531 -30.52 -1.82 -28.81
N PHE A 532 -29.79 -1.04 -29.61
CA PHE A 532 -29.89 -0.98 -31.06
C PHE A 532 -28.54 -1.23 -31.77
N HIS A 533 -28.57 -1.97 -32.88
CA HIS A 533 -27.39 -2.30 -33.70
C HIS A 533 -27.76 -2.66 -35.15
N VAL A 534 -26.85 -2.45 -36.11
CA VAL A 534 -27.07 -2.82 -37.52
C VAL A 534 -26.83 -4.32 -37.74
N ASP A 535 -27.78 -5.05 -38.33
CA ASP A 535 -27.62 -6.48 -38.58
C ASP A 535 -26.39 -6.78 -39.45
N LYS A 536 -25.55 -7.72 -38.99
CA LYS A 536 -24.36 -8.25 -39.68
C LYS A 536 -23.25 -7.23 -40.00
N LEU A 537 -23.27 -6.03 -39.40
CA LEU A 537 -22.25 -5.01 -39.62
C LEU A 537 -21.68 -4.50 -38.29
N SER A 538 -20.36 -4.28 -38.24
CA SER A 538 -19.71 -3.62 -37.10
C SER A 538 -20.21 -2.17 -37.03
N SER A 539 -21.12 -1.90 -36.10
CA SER A 539 -21.79 -0.62 -35.93
C SER A 539 -21.80 -0.17 -34.47
N ALA A 540 -21.98 1.13 -34.24
CA ALA A 540 -22.12 1.68 -32.90
C ALA A 540 -23.35 1.10 -32.19
N HIS A 541 -23.21 0.82 -30.89
CA HIS A 541 -24.31 0.39 -30.03
C HIS A 541 -24.97 1.62 -29.44
N VAL A 542 -26.27 1.77 -29.70
CA VAL A 542 -27.06 2.88 -29.17
C VAL A 542 -28.06 2.32 -28.17
N TYR A 543 -28.20 2.99 -27.04
CA TYR A 543 -29.10 2.61 -25.97
C TYR A 543 -30.17 3.70 -25.79
N LEU A 544 -31.42 3.28 -25.66
CA LEU A 544 -32.53 4.16 -25.32
C LEU A 544 -32.97 3.85 -23.89
N ARG A 545 -32.90 4.85 -23.01
CA ARG A 545 -33.43 4.77 -21.66
C ARG A 545 -34.90 5.15 -21.68
N MET A 546 -35.77 4.16 -21.46
CA MET A 546 -37.22 4.36 -21.43
C MET A 546 -37.65 5.04 -20.12
N PRO A 547 -38.64 5.96 -20.15
CA PRO A 547 -39.31 6.42 -18.96
C PRO A 547 -40.10 5.29 -18.28
N ASP A 548 -40.21 5.28 -16.95
CA ASP A 548 -40.89 4.23 -16.16
C ASP A 548 -42.37 4.00 -16.57
N SER A 549 -42.98 4.94 -17.30
CA SER A 549 -44.36 4.85 -17.80
C SER A 549 -44.50 4.17 -19.18
N MET A 550 -43.40 3.79 -19.84
CA MET A 550 -43.39 3.29 -21.21
C MET A 550 -42.98 1.80 -21.27
N ALA A 551 -43.81 0.99 -21.93
CA ALA A 551 -43.50 -0.41 -22.18
C ALA A 551 -42.71 -0.59 -23.49
N TRP A 552 -41.78 -1.56 -23.50
CA TRP A 552 -40.97 -1.96 -24.65
C TRP A 552 -41.79 -2.20 -25.94
N ASP A 553 -42.99 -2.76 -25.81
CA ASP A 553 -43.81 -3.14 -26.96
C ASP A 553 -44.49 -1.96 -27.65
N THR A 554 -44.47 -0.77 -27.03
CA THR A 554 -45.27 0.41 -27.43
C THR A 554 -44.40 1.63 -27.75
N ILE A 555 -43.15 1.42 -28.17
CA ILE A 555 -42.23 2.51 -28.53
C ILE A 555 -42.73 3.19 -29.82
N PRO A 556 -42.96 4.53 -29.82
CA PRO A 556 -43.43 5.25 -30.99
C PRO A 556 -42.47 5.14 -32.18
N GLU A 557 -43.02 5.01 -33.39
CA GLU A 557 -42.23 4.84 -34.63
C GLU A 557 -41.25 5.99 -34.86
N ALA A 558 -41.61 7.21 -34.47
CA ALA A 558 -40.75 8.38 -34.59
C ALA A 558 -39.52 8.33 -33.65
N LEU A 559 -39.63 7.69 -32.49
CA LEU A 559 -38.49 7.48 -31.56
C LEU A 559 -37.60 6.33 -32.04
N LEU A 560 -38.19 5.29 -32.63
CA LEU A 560 -37.46 4.23 -33.31
C LEU A 560 -36.66 4.76 -34.50
N ALA A 561 -37.24 5.69 -35.27
CA ALA A 561 -36.56 6.37 -36.37
C ALA A 561 -35.38 7.22 -35.87
N ASP A 562 -35.52 7.97 -34.77
CA ASP A 562 -34.42 8.73 -34.15
C ASP A 562 -33.24 7.82 -33.76
N CYS A 563 -33.51 6.73 -33.05
CA CYS A 563 -32.48 5.78 -32.61
C CYS A 563 -31.81 5.10 -33.82
N GLY A 564 -32.60 4.65 -34.79
CA GLY A 564 -32.08 3.98 -35.97
C GLY A 564 -31.26 4.89 -36.89
N GLN A 565 -31.66 6.15 -37.06
CA GLN A 565 -30.86 7.13 -37.82
C GLN A 565 -29.53 7.44 -37.12
N LEU A 566 -29.52 7.46 -35.78
CA LEU A 566 -28.30 7.68 -34.99
C LEU A 566 -27.33 6.49 -35.10
N VAL A 567 -27.84 5.26 -35.03
CA VAL A 567 -27.05 4.02 -35.26
C VAL A 567 -26.47 4.00 -36.68
N LYS A 568 -27.27 4.36 -37.68
CA LYS A 568 -26.83 4.43 -39.08
C LYS A 568 -25.76 5.49 -39.29
N ALA A 569 -25.92 6.68 -38.71
CA ALA A 569 -24.98 7.79 -38.84
C ALA A 569 -23.62 7.50 -38.20
N ASN A 570 -23.60 6.74 -37.10
CA ASN A 570 -22.40 6.36 -36.36
C ASN A 570 -21.86 4.96 -36.75
N SER A 571 -22.36 4.36 -37.83
CA SER A 571 -21.85 3.11 -38.40
C SER A 571 -20.94 3.39 -39.60
N ILE A 572 -19.69 2.95 -39.55
CA ILE A 572 -18.68 3.22 -40.60
C ILE A 572 -19.11 2.63 -41.95
N GLU A 573 -19.56 1.37 -41.95
CA GLU A 573 -20.06 0.70 -43.16
C GLU A 573 -21.54 0.96 -43.41
N GLY A 574 -22.35 1.09 -42.34
CA GLY A 574 -23.78 1.31 -42.44
C GLY A 574 -24.14 2.69 -43.00
N ASN A 575 -23.34 3.72 -42.74
CA ASN A 575 -23.60 5.06 -43.27
C ASN A 575 -23.52 5.11 -44.82
N LYS A 576 -22.80 4.18 -45.46
CA LYS A 576 -22.59 4.15 -46.92
C LYS A 576 -23.57 3.24 -47.68
N LYS A 577 -24.37 2.43 -46.97
CA LYS A 577 -25.30 1.46 -47.57
C LYS A 577 -26.75 1.95 -47.43
N ASP A 578 -27.49 1.89 -48.53
CA ASP A 578 -28.94 2.09 -48.53
C ASP A 578 -29.66 0.80 -48.08
N ASN A 579 -30.88 0.93 -47.56
CA ASN A 579 -31.73 -0.19 -47.12
C ASN A 579 -31.09 -1.08 -46.05
N LEU A 580 -30.89 -0.53 -44.85
CA LEU A 580 -30.32 -1.27 -43.72
C LEU A 580 -31.38 -1.75 -42.74
N THR A 581 -31.12 -2.92 -42.17
CA THR A 581 -31.92 -3.52 -41.10
C THR A 581 -31.23 -3.26 -39.76
N ILE A 582 -31.91 -2.58 -38.85
CA ILE A 582 -31.45 -2.31 -37.50
C ILE A 582 -32.21 -3.22 -36.54
N ILE A 583 -31.47 -3.97 -35.75
CA ILE A 583 -31.99 -4.84 -34.70
C ILE A 583 -32.14 -4.01 -33.44
N TYR A 584 -33.24 -4.22 -32.73
CA TYR A 584 -33.41 -3.69 -31.39
C TYR A 584 -33.96 -4.75 -30.43
N THR A 585 -33.47 -4.74 -29.19
CA THR A 585 -33.91 -5.66 -28.13
C THR A 585 -33.72 -5.05 -26.73
N PRO A 586 -34.49 -5.44 -25.69
CA PRO A 586 -34.21 -5.03 -24.32
C PRO A 586 -32.84 -5.52 -23.86
N ALA A 587 -32.15 -4.74 -23.02
CA ALA A 587 -30.82 -5.09 -22.51
C ALA A 587 -30.79 -6.46 -21.81
N ASP A 588 -31.84 -6.81 -21.07
CA ASP A 588 -31.96 -8.11 -20.38
C ASP A 588 -32.00 -9.32 -21.33
N ASN A 589 -32.36 -9.12 -22.60
CA ASN A 589 -32.39 -10.19 -23.60
C ASN A 589 -31.03 -10.42 -24.28
N LEU A 590 -30.03 -9.59 -23.99
CA LEU A 590 -28.68 -9.74 -24.53
C LEU A 590 -27.96 -10.90 -23.84
N LYS A 591 -27.58 -11.90 -24.64
CA LYS A 591 -26.75 -13.02 -24.20
C LYS A 591 -25.30 -12.79 -24.61
N LYS A 592 -24.43 -12.65 -23.62
CA LYS A 592 -22.99 -12.62 -23.82
C LYS A 592 -22.31 -13.70 -22.98
N THR A 593 -21.64 -14.64 -23.63
CA THR A 593 -20.77 -15.63 -22.97
C THR A 593 -19.33 -15.16 -23.05
N GLY A 594 -18.48 -15.56 -22.09
CA GLY A 594 -17.08 -15.11 -21.99
C GLY A 594 -16.25 -15.40 -23.25
N ASP A 595 -16.69 -16.37 -24.06
CA ASP A 595 -16.01 -16.80 -25.29
C ASP A 595 -16.37 -15.95 -26.53
N MET A 596 -17.25 -14.95 -26.41
CA MET A 596 -17.72 -14.11 -27.54
C MET A 596 -16.83 -12.88 -27.74
N ALA A 597 -16.48 -12.57 -28.99
CA ALA A 597 -15.62 -11.44 -29.34
C ALA A 597 -16.20 -10.08 -28.92
N VAL A 598 -15.33 -9.08 -28.70
CA VAL A 598 -15.72 -7.70 -28.33
C VAL A 598 -16.67 -7.11 -29.38
N GLY A 599 -17.84 -6.64 -28.92
CA GLY A 599 -18.95 -6.16 -29.77
C GLY A 599 -19.85 -7.26 -30.36
N GLN A 600 -19.56 -8.54 -30.18
CA GLN A 600 -20.45 -9.64 -30.56
C GLN A 600 -21.45 -9.92 -29.44
N VAL A 601 -22.75 -9.88 -29.76
CA VAL A 601 -23.84 -10.20 -28.83
C VAL A 601 -24.78 -11.22 -29.46
N SER A 602 -25.30 -12.15 -28.64
CA SER A 602 -26.35 -13.08 -29.02
C SER A 602 -27.64 -12.72 -28.26
N PHE A 603 -28.75 -13.39 -28.53
CA PHE A 603 -30.05 -13.08 -27.94
C PHE A 603 -30.65 -14.32 -27.26
N HIS A 604 -31.36 -14.14 -26.14
CA HIS A 604 -32.08 -15.22 -25.47
C HIS A 604 -33.41 -15.57 -26.16
N SER A 605 -34.11 -14.59 -26.74
CA SER A 605 -35.35 -14.75 -27.51
C SER A 605 -35.34 -13.97 -28.84
N ASP A 606 -36.40 -14.14 -29.65
CA ASP A 606 -36.57 -13.45 -30.94
C ASP A 606 -36.46 -11.92 -30.82
N LYS A 607 -35.80 -11.31 -31.81
CA LYS A 607 -35.46 -9.88 -31.89
C LYS A 607 -36.38 -9.15 -32.87
N ARG A 608 -36.62 -7.85 -32.66
CA ARG A 608 -37.35 -7.01 -33.62
C ARG A 608 -36.38 -6.27 -34.54
N ALA A 609 -36.82 -6.02 -35.77
CA ALA A 609 -36.03 -5.39 -36.81
C ALA A 609 -36.76 -4.16 -37.38
N LEU A 610 -36.02 -3.08 -37.59
CA LEU A 610 -36.46 -1.83 -38.21
C LEU A 610 -35.72 -1.62 -39.52
N HIS A 611 -36.43 -1.29 -40.59
CA HIS A 611 -35.82 -1.02 -41.90
C HIS A 611 -35.68 0.47 -42.16
N ILE A 612 -34.46 0.92 -42.46
CA ILE A 612 -34.15 2.31 -42.80
C ILE A 612 -33.62 2.41 -44.23
N ALA A 613 -34.44 2.99 -45.11
CA ALA A 613 -34.13 3.14 -46.53
C ALA A 613 -32.95 4.08 -46.78
N LYS A 614 -33.02 5.32 -46.27
CA LYS A 614 -32.00 6.37 -46.50
C LYS A 614 -31.71 7.16 -45.22
N ARG A 615 -30.52 7.78 -45.19
CA ARG A 615 -30.10 8.64 -44.08
C ARG A 615 -30.82 9.98 -44.14
N GLU A 616 -31.46 10.35 -43.05
CA GLU A 616 -32.13 11.65 -42.92
C GLU A 616 -31.29 12.62 -42.09
N ASN A 617 -30.58 13.53 -42.77
CA ASN A 617 -29.68 14.48 -42.12
C ASN A 617 -30.40 15.47 -41.19
N VAL A 618 -31.70 15.72 -41.41
CA VAL A 618 -32.51 16.60 -40.57
C VAL A 618 -32.64 16.04 -39.14
N ILE A 619 -32.87 14.73 -39.02
CA ILE A 619 -33.01 14.03 -37.73
C ILE A 619 -31.67 13.98 -36.99
N VAL A 620 -30.60 13.61 -37.69
CA VAL A 620 -29.25 13.50 -37.09
C VAL A 620 -28.75 14.86 -36.61
N ASN A 621 -28.94 15.92 -37.41
CA ASN A 621 -28.54 17.28 -37.02
C ASN A 621 -29.36 17.81 -35.84
N ARG A 622 -30.63 17.41 -35.70
CA ARG A 622 -31.46 17.76 -34.55
C ARG A 622 -30.95 17.09 -33.27
N LEU A 623 -30.65 15.80 -33.32
CA LEU A 623 -30.13 15.07 -32.15
C LEU A 623 -28.73 15.55 -31.75
N ASN A 624 -27.85 15.82 -32.70
CA ASN A 624 -26.50 16.34 -32.43
C ASN A 624 -26.49 17.70 -31.71
N LYS A 625 -27.54 18.51 -31.83
CA LYS A 625 -27.69 19.77 -31.05
C LYS A 625 -27.95 19.54 -29.57
N THR A 626 -28.44 18.36 -29.20
CA THR A 626 -28.72 17.96 -27.81
C THR A 626 -27.64 17.05 -27.23
N LYS A 627 -26.51 16.89 -27.95
CA LYS A 627 -25.41 16.02 -27.56
C LYS A 627 -24.67 16.60 -26.36
N MET A 628 -24.52 15.79 -25.31
CA MET A 628 -23.69 16.08 -24.14
C MET A 628 -22.68 14.95 -23.94
N GLU A 629 -21.43 15.30 -23.66
CA GLU A 629 -20.37 14.33 -23.35
C GLU A 629 -20.17 14.33 -21.83
N LYS A 630 -20.29 13.16 -21.19
CA LYS A 630 -20.14 13.03 -19.74
C LYS A 630 -19.28 11.82 -19.43
N VAL A 631 -18.35 12.00 -18.48
CA VAL A 631 -17.62 10.88 -17.86
C VAL A 631 -18.53 10.25 -16.80
N VAL A 632 -18.84 8.97 -16.97
CA VAL A 632 -19.77 8.25 -16.08
C VAL A 632 -19.03 7.16 -15.33
N ASP A 633 -19.19 7.16 -14.01
CA ASP A 633 -18.77 6.04 -13.16
C ASP A 633 -19.95 5.07 -13.02
N HIS A 634 -19.94 4.03 -13.87
CA HIS A 634 -21.03 3.06 -13.96
C HIS A 634 -21.18 2.19 -12.70
N GLU A 635 -20.11 2.02 -11.91
CA GLU A 635 -20.16 1.24 -10.68
C GLU A 635 -20.83 2.04 -9.55
N GLN A 636 -20.50 3.33 -9.44
CA GLN A 636 -21.11 4.22 -8.47
C GLN A 636 -22.62 4.43 -8.72
N GLU A 637 -23.05 4.65 -9.98
CA GLU A 637 -24.48 4.79 -10.32
C GLU A 637 -25.30 3.52 -9.98
N ARG A 638 -24.70 2.33 -10.14
CA ARG A 638 -25.34 1.05 -9.77
C ARG A 638 -25.53 0.93 -8.25
N VAL A 639 -24.52 1.32 -7.47
CA VAL A 639 -24.57 1.30 -6.01
C VAL A 639 -25.64 2.26 -5.48
N ASP A 640 -25.71 3.46 -6.04
CA ASP A 640 -26.69 4.47 -5.64
C ASP A 640 -28.13 4.05 -5.96
N ARG A 641 -28.34 3.36 -7.09
CA ARG A 641 -29.64 2.77 -7.44
C ARG A 641 -30.03 1.62 -6.51
N ALA A 642 -29.13 0.68 -6.24
CA ALA A 642 -29.40 -0.43 -5.31
C ALA A 642 -29.79 0.09 -3.92
N LYS A 643 -29.19 1.21 -3.49
CA LYS A 643 -29.53 1.91 -2.27
C LYS A 643 -30.93 2.56 -2.33
N ALA A 644 -31.30 3.19 -3.44
CA ALA A 644 -32.63 3.78 -3.65
C ALA A 644 -33.75 2.72 -3.71
N GLU A 645 -33.57 1.63 -4.46
CA GLU A 645 -34.53 0.52 -4.55
C GLU A 645 -34.71 -0.17 -3.20
N SER A 646 -33.62 -0.37 -2.44
CA SER A 646 -33.67 -0.88 -1.07
C SER A 646 -34.40 0.06 -0.11
N ALA A 647 -34.30 1.39 -0.31
CA ALA A 647 -35.06 2.36 0.47
C ALA A 647 -36.57 2.29 0.18
N VAL A 648 -36.96 2.20 -1.10
CA VAL A 648 -38.38 2.04 -1.50
C VAL A 648 -38.96 0.72 -0.98
N ARG A 649 -38.21 -0.38 -1.10
CA ARG A 649 -38.64 -1.70 -0.59
C ARG A 649 -38.80 -1.71 0.94
N ARG A 650 -37.92 -1.00 1.66
CA ARG A 650 -38.05 -0.83 3.12
C ARG A 650 -39.26 0.02 3.50
N ALA A 651 -39.56 1.08 2.75
CA ALA A 651 -40.75 1.90 2.97
C ALA A 651 -42.04 1.10 2.74
N ALA A 652 -42.15 0.35 1.64
CA ALA A 652 -43.30 -0.50 1.35
C ALA A 652 -43.49 -1.63 2.38
N ALA A 653 -42.38 -2.23 2.87
CA ALA A 653 -42.43 -3.24 3.93
C ALA A 653 -42.88 -2.64 5.28
N ALA A 654 -42.48 -1.39 5.58
CA ALA A 654 -42.92 -0.68 6.77
C ALA A 654 -44.42 -0.34 6.72
N GLU A 655 -44.95 0.09 5.57
CA GLU A 655 -46.39 0.31 5.40
C GLU A 655 -47.20 -0.99 5.52
N LYS A 656 -46.73 -2.09 4.92
CA LYS A 656 -47.39 -3.39 5.05
C LYS A 656 -47.42 -3.86 6.51
N LYS A 657 -46.30 -3.71 7.23
CA LYS A 657 -46.24 -4.03 8.67
C LYS A 657 -47.20 -3.18 9.50
N LYS A 658 -47.38 -1.90 9.15
CA LYS A 658 -48.33 -1.00 9.81
C LYS A 658 -49.78 -1.42 9.53
N ALA A 659 -50.09 -1.81 8.29
CA ALA A 659 -51.42 -2.33 7.92
C ALA A 659 -51.74 -3.66 8.61
N ASP A 660 -50.77 -4.57 8.70
CA ASP A 660 -50.93 -5.86 9.38
C ASP A 660 -51.14 -5.67 10.90
N LEU A 661 -50.47 -4.69 11.51
CA LEU A 661 -50.66 -4.34 12.93
C LEU A 661 -52.05 -3.74 13.19
N GLU A 662 -52.54 -2.86 12.32
CA GLU A 662 -53.88 -2.29 12.45
C GLU A 662 -54.97 -3.37 12.29
N LEU A 663 -54.78 -4.29 11.35
CA LEU A 663 -55.68 -5.44 11.15
C LEU A 663 -55.66 -6.40 12.35
N ALA A 664 -54.49 -6.63 12.97
CA ALA A 664 -54.37 -7.41 14.19
C ALA A 664 -55.11 -6.74 15.36
N ARG A 665 -54.97 -5.41 15.51
CA ARG A 665 -55.68 -4.63 16.53
C ARG A 665 -57.20 -4.66 16.34
N GLN A 666 -57.68 -4.61 15.10
CA GLN A 666 -59.10 -4.75 14.79
C GLN A 666 -59.63 -6.15 15.14
N ARG A 667 -58.88 -7.22 14.83
CA ARG A 667 -59.25 -8.60 15.20
C ARG A 667 -59.24 -8.83 16.70
N GLU A 668 -58.33 -8.18 17.42
CA GLU A 668 -58.27 -8.25 18.88
C GLU A 668 -59.43 -7.49 19.54
N ALA A 669 -59.79 -6.31 19.02
CA ALA A 669 -60.97 -5.57 19.45
C ALA A 669 -62.28 -6.32 19.14
N GLU A 670 -62.37 -7.00 17.99
CA GLU A 670 -63.53 -7.82 17.62
C GLU A 670 -63.63 -9.10 18.49
N LYS A 671 -62.49 -9.70 18.85
CA LYS A 671 -62.44 -10.79 19.85
C LYS A 671 -62.85 -10.31 21.24
N ALA A 672 -62.42 -9.14 21.67
CA ALA A 672 -62.82 -8.54 22.94
C ALA A 672 -64.32 -8.23 22.97
N ALA A 673 -64.89 -7.73 21.87
CA ALA A 673 -66.34 -7.49 21.74
C ALA A 673 -67.19 -8.78 21.70
N ARG A 674 -66.59 -9.91 21.28
CA ARG A 674 -67.22 -11.25 21.31
C ARG A 674 -66.98 -12.02 22.62
N SER A 675 -66.10 -11.53 23.50
CA SER A 675 -65.88 -12.15 24.81
C SER A 675 -67.03 -11.81 25.75
N TYR A 676 -67.60 -12.84 26.38
CA TYR A 676 -68.65 -12.73 27.40
C TYR A 676 -68.10 -12.34 28.80
N ASP A 677 -66.83 -11.95 28.92
CA ASP A 677 -66.20 -11.59 30.21
C ASP A 677 -66.82 -10.34 30.87
N SER A 678 -67.54 -9.50 30.12
CA SER A 678 -68.25 -8.33 30.66
C SER A 678 -69.65 -8.62 31.22
N LEU A 679 -70.13 -9.87 31.15
CA LEU A 679 -71.46 -10.27 31.64
C LEU A 679 -71.48 -10.77 33.10
N PHE A 680 -70.35 -10.82 33.80
CA PHE A 680 -70.27 -11.26 35.21
C PHE A 680 -69.78 -10.19 36.19
N SER A 681 -69.72 -8.92 35.80
CA SER A 681 -69.60 -7.83 36.77
C SER A 681 -70.99 -7.44 37.25
N VAL A 682 -71.65 -8.34 38.00
CA VAL A 682 -72.80 -7.99 38.83
C VAL A 682 -72.28 -7.63 40.22
N GLU A 683 -72.84 -6.55 40.72
CA GLU A 683 -72.48 -5.73 41.87
C GLU A 683 -72.40 -6.51 43.20
N GLU A 684 -71.58 -5.98 44.11
CA GLU A 684 -71.53 -6.36 45.52
C GLU A 684 -72.92 -6.24 46.17
N GLU A 685 -73.44 -7.32 46.74
CA GLU A 685 -74.45 -7.27 47.78
C GLU A 685 -74.02 -8.05 49.02
N GLU A 686 -74.15 -7.38 50.16
CA GLU A 686 -73.65 -7.75 51.48
C GLU A 686 -74.43 -8.92 52.12
N GLY A 687 -73.70 -9.77 52.85
CA GLY A 687 -74.21 -10.47 54.03
C GLY A 687 -74.64 -11.93 53.88
N ILE A 688 -73.72 -12.86 54.14
CA ILE A 688 -73.93 -14.16 54.85
C ILE A 688 -72.54 -14.61 55.37
N PRO A 689 -72.36 -15.02 56.66
CA PRO A 689 -71.05 -15.45 57.15
C PRO A 689 -70.72 -16.87 56.64
N ARG A 690 -69.49 -17.06 56.16
CA ARG A 690 -68.97 -18.37 55.74
C ARG A 690 -68.85 -19.30 56.95
N LYS A 691 -69.56 -20.43 56.92
CA LYS A 691 -69.33 -21.56 57.84
C LYS A 691 -67.98 -22.20 57.54
N THR A 692 -67.20 -22.48 58.59
CA THR A 692 -65.89 -23.15 58.48
C THR A 692 -66.06 -24.65 58.24
N GLY A 693 -65.16 -25.24 57.45
CA GLY A 693 -65.24 -26.59 56.87
C GLY A 693 -65.38 -27.79 57.82
N ARG A 694 -65.50 -27.57 59.13
CA ARG A 694 -65.83 -28.59 60.12
C ARG A 694 -67.35 -28.81 60.26
N GLU A 695 -68.18 -27.85 59.83
CA GLU A 695 -69.65 -27.98 59.82
C GLU A 695 -70.20 -28.68 58.57
N LEU A 696 -69.38 -28.91 57.53
CA LEU A 696 -69.78 -29.62 56.32
C LEU A 696 -69.52 -31.14 56.38
N GLU A 697 -68.80 -31.63 57.40
CA GLU A 697 -68.51 -33.05 57.60
C GLU A 697 -69.54 -33.79 58.47
N GLU A 698 -70.42 -33.09 59.19
CA GLU A 698 -71.51 -33.70 59.98
C GLU A 698 -72.84 -33.83 59.21
N ASP A 699 -72.99 -33.18 58.05
CA ASP A 699 -74.15 -33.31 57.15
C ASP A 699 -73.98 -34.42 56.09
N PHE A 700 -72.85 -35.14 56.10
CA PHE A 700 -72.55 -36.21 55.13
C PHE A 700 -72.40 -37.61 55.75
N MET A 701 -72.78 -37.79 57.04
CA MET A 701 -72.92 -39.11 57.68
C MET A 701 -74.37 -39.58 57.75
#